data_AF-A0A496ALY1-F1
#
_entry.id   AF-A0A496ALY1-F1
#
_cell.length_a   1.000
_cell.length_b   1.000
_cell.length_c   1.000
_cell.angle_alpha   90.00
_cell.angle_beta   90.00
_cell.angle_gamma   90.00
#
_symmetry.space_group_name_H-M   'P 1'
#
loop_
_entity.id
_entity.type
_entity.pdbx_description
1 polymer ?
#
loop_
_entity_poly.entity_id
_entity_poly.type
_entity_poly.pdbx_seq_one_letter_code
_entity_poly.pdbx_strand_id
1 'polypeptide(L)'
;MRTIMKTIKQVILIILYISVLFLPLSFANDYMKWDLPEGAKLRIGKGEVSNLTYSPDGTRLIVECDNGIWTYDAQTGVELSFISTYDRDILGVSPNGEMFVTVDIENRYHIRSMEDDSLISEIQGDTTHRRTAVISPDGNIFAAGIGKTIVLWDIVSGEKITTLTGHTGSVDSLAFSPDGNTLASGNWHDTVRLWDVATATQKKVLTNHRNSISKVIFSPDGSKVASISSNQNRVNILDVISDRNHPIQLEENISEIAFSPDGSTIAIGNRYGRLYLLNVDTREHITDFFGHKKESVYTIVFSPDGTKLASGSSDSLFTWDANSGERIFSIKGHTTGIRAVAFSPVRDILATGSLYQINLWNTSSTERVGHFYVNDWYNLFSGLVFSPDGNILASQDGRETHIWDVNLQTHLAILTGNGGENLTSSAFFVGLDYSPDGQFLAGGYEYNTAVHIWYVGRTHIDAFIGHTAGVTSVKFSPDGRILASGSNDQTVRIWDVSTGYNISTFKGHTDRVHCVDFNHDGSILASCGKDNSIFFWDMSSEDSRVIHSAHRDEVRKIAFSKEGKYIVSCGGWDDSSVKVWYVNTGELVRTLKGHGYSVLDVVFSADGQTFASGSMDGTVLLWDYNSILDTKDIQEKSREDVNSDGVVDLQDLIYIAIQFGKTGTENSADINNDGVVNIEDLLLVAAALEGVNNAPRKFVDSNSILNPTKLQQWLTQSQMLPNKTSKQQKGIAVLESIILMLAPENTMLLPNYPNPANPETWIPYQLKIPSNVTIRIYTANGELVRIIEVGLQPAGIYHSRSRAAYWDGKNEYGERVASGNYFYTLSSGQFIATRKLLIRK
;
A
#
# COMPACT_ATOMS: atom_id res chain seq x y z
N MET A 1 52.42 -39.06 -31.13
CA MET A 1 52.09 -38.61 -29.75
C MET A 1 52.20 -37.11 -29.54
N ARG A 2 53.34 -36.45 -29.78
CA ARG A 2 53.51 -34.99 -29.57
C ARG A 2 52.54 -34.11 -30.37
N THR A 3 52.23 -34.47 -31.61
CA THR A 3 51.30 -33.70 -32.46
C THR A 3 49.87 -33.79 -31.96
N ILE A 4 49.41 -34.99 -31.59
CA ILE A 4 48.06 -35.23 -31.04
C ILE A 4 47.85 -34.48 -29.73
N MET A 5 48.87 -34.43 -28.86
CA MET A 5 48.81 -33.72 -27.58
C MET A 5 48.74 -32.19 -27.73
N LYS A 6 49.26 -31.65 -28.84
CA LYS A 6 49.20 -30.22 -29.16
C LYS A 6 47.81 -29.83 -29.66
N THR A 7 47.20 -30.68 -30.48
CA THR A 7 45.83 -30.49 -30.99
C THR A 7 44.81 -30.61 -29.86
N ILE A 8 44.97 -31.57 -28.94
CA ILE A 8 44.09 -31.70 -27.78
C ILE A 8 44.18 -30.47 -26.86
N LYS A 9 45.40 -29.93 -26.63
CA LYS A 9 45.56 -28.68 -25.86
C LYS A 9 44.91 -27.47 -26.52
N GLN A 10 45.01 -27.34 -27.85
CA GLN A 10 44.36 -26.25 -28.58
C GLN A 10 42.84 -26.38 -28.58
N VAL A 11 42.30 -27.60 -28.74
CA VAL A 11 40.85 -27.83 -28.68
C VAL A 11 40.32 -27.58 -27.27
N ILE A 12 41.03 -28.00 -26.22
CA ILE A 12 40.63 -27.69 -24.84
C ILE A 12 40.70 -26.18 -24.57
N LEU A 13 41.72 -25.46 -25.06
CA LEU A 13 41.80 -24.00 -24.92
C LEU A 13 40.67 -23.29 -25.66
N ILE A 14 40.31 -23.77 -26.86
CA ILE A 14 39.22 -23.21 -27.66
C ILE A 14 37.87 -23.51 -27.01
N ILE A 15 37.66 -24.70 -26.45
CA ILE A 15 36.44 -25.02 -25.70
C ILE A 15 36.38 -24.20 -24.40
N LEU A 16 37.50 -23.95 -23.72
CA LEU A 16 37.55 -23.04 -22.57
C LEU A 16 37.24 -21.58 -22.98
N TYR A 17 37.78 -21.12 -24.10
CA TYR A 17 37.54 -19.78 -24.62
C TYR A 17 36.08 -19.60 -25.08
N ILE A 18 35.51 -20.62 -25.72
CA ILE A 18 34.11 -20.66 -26.15
C ILE A 18 33.18 -20.78 -24.93
N SER A 19 33.53 -21.55 -23.89
CA SER A 19 32.70 -21.61 -22.67
C SER A 19 32.78 -20.33 -21.82
N VAL A 20 33.88 -19.57 -21.86
CA VAL A 20 33.94 -18.22 -21.27
C VAL A 20 33.16 -17.19 -22.10
N LEU A 21 33.03 -17.40 -23.42
CA LEU A 21 32.17 -16.61 -24.30
C LEU A 21 30.68 -17.02 -24.27
N PHE A 22 30.34 -18.17 -23.66
CA PHE A 22 28.99 -18.73 -23.57
C PHE A 22 28.52 -18.99 -22.13
N LEU A 23 29.13 -18.33 -21.13
CA LEU A 23 28.40 -18.07 -19.91
C LEU A 23 27.46 -16.88 -20.19
N PRO A 24 26.13 -17.02 -20.01
CA PRO A 24 25.30 -15.84 -19.91
C PRO A 24 25.75 -15.13 -18.63
N LEU A 25 26.54 -14.07 -18.76
CA LEU A 25 26.56 -13.03 -17.74
C LEU A 25 25.25 -12.26 -17.88
N SER A 26 24.12 -12.93 -17.66
CA SER A 26 22.95 -12.25 -17.12
C SER A 26 23.32 -11.94 -15.67
N PHE A 27 24.09 -10.86 -15.48
CA PHE A 27 23.94 -10.10 -14.25
C PHE A 27 22.50 -9.62 -14.27
N ALA A 28 21.58 -10.43 -13.74
CA ALA A 28 20.34 -9.88 -13.24
C ALA A 28 20.76 -8.68 -12.39
N ASN A 29 20.16 -7.53 -12.65
CA ASN A 29 20.54 -6.26 -12.02
C ASN A 29 20.41 -6.38 -10.49
N ASP A 30 21.48 -6.77 -9.80
CA ASP A 30 21.47 -7.06 -8.35
C ASP A 30 20.95 -5.86 -7.54
N TYR A 31 21.17 -4.64 -8.05
CA TYR A 31 20.67 -3.40 -7.45
C TYR A 31 19.16 -3.38 -7.24
N MET A 32 18.38 -4.08 -8.06
CA MET A 32 16.92 -4.12 -7.95
C MET A 32 16.45 -4.81 -6.67
N LYS A 33 17.34 -5.49 -5.96
CA LYS A 33 17.09 -6.15 -4.68
C LYS A 33 17.80 -5.48 -3.50
N TRP A 34 18.57 -4.43 -3.75
CA TRP A 34 19.25 -3.71 -2.68
C TRP A 34 18.26 -2.94 -1.82
N ASP A 35 18.42 -3.09 -0.51
CA ASP A 35 17.72 -2.33 0.54
C ASP A 35 16.20 -2.28 0.33
N LEU A 36 15.57 -3.38 -0.07
CA LEU A 36 14.14 -3.41 -0.36
C LEU A 36 13.29 -3.25 0.92
N PRO A 37 12.14 -2.55 0.84
CA PRO A 37 11.20 -2.47 1.95
C PRO A 37 10.57 -3.83 2.27
N GLU A 38 10.08 -3.99 3.50
CA GLU A 38 9.44 -5.23 3.96
C GLU A 38 8.27 -5.64 3.05
N GLY A 39 8.30 -6.86 2.53
CA GLY A 39 7.28 -7.40 1.62
C GLY A 39 7.50 -7.09 0.13
N ALA A 40 8.43 -6.20 -0.22
CA ALA A 40 8.82 -5.99 -1.61
C ALA A 40 9.86 -7.04 -2.03
N LYS A 41 9.71 -7.55 -3.26
CA LYS A 41 10.63 -8.53 -3.86
C LYS A 41 11.54 -7.94 -4.94
N LEU A 42 11.16 -6.79 -5.51
CA LEU A 42 11.90 -6.12 -6.57
C LEU A 42 11.58 -4.62 -6.62
N ARG A 43 12.59 -3.81 -6.97
CA ARG A 43 12.44 -2.41 -7.39
C ARG A 43 12.89 -2.23 -8.83
N ILE A 44 12.03 -1.63 -9.63
CA ILE A 44 12.35 -1.18 -10.99
C ILE A 44 12.52 0.34 -10.96
N GLY A 45 13.56 0.85 -11.62
CA GLY A 45 13.89 2.26 -11.61
C GLY A 45 14.77 2.67 -10.43
N LYS A 46 15.52 3.75 -10.60
CA LYS A 46 16.45 4.30 -9.62
C LYS A 46 16.04 5.68 -9.11
N GLY A 47 14.92 6.20 -9.60
CA GLY A 47 14.41 7.51 -9.22
C GLY A 47 14.98 8.65 -10.05
N GLU A 48 14.31 9.79 -9.94
CA GLU A 48 14.64 11.03 -10.64
C GLU A 48 15.86 11.69 -9.98
N VAL A 49 16.80 12.19 -10.78
CA VAL A 49 18.05 12.76 -10.26
C VAL A 49 17.82 14.20 -9.85
N SER A 50 18.02 14.50 -8.56
CA SER A 50 17.93 15.86 -8.03
C SER A 50 19.29 16.54 -7.96
N ASN A 51 20.35 15.79 -7.62
CA ASN A 51 21.68 16.36 -7.40
C ASN A 51 22.82 15.37 -7.66
N LEU A 52 24.03 15.89 -7.88
CA LEU A 52 25.24 15.12 -8.15
C LEU A 52 26.42 15.66 -7.36
N THR A 53 27.30 14.77 -6.89
CA THR A 53 28.56 15.14 -6.24
C THR A 53 29.62 14.07 -6.53
N TYR A 54 30.82 14.50 -6.92
CA TYR A 54 31.97 13.59 -6.95
C TYR A 54 32.59 13.48 -5.56
N SER A 55 33.11 12.30 -5.22
CA SER A 55 34.02 12.20 -4.08
C SER A 55 35.29 13.03 -4.34
N PRO A 56 35.98 13.54 -3.29
CA PRO A 56 37.16 14.39 -3.43
C PRO A 56 38.31 13.77 -4.24
N ASP A 57 38.43 12.45 -4.20
CA ASP A 57 39.41 11.68 -4.98
C ASP A 57 38.95 11.41 -6.43
N GLY A 58 37.72 11.80 -6.78
CA GLY A 58 37.12 11.62 -8.10
C GLY A 58 36.78 10.16 -8.45
N THR A 59 36.86 9.23 -7.49
CA THR A 59 36.65 7.80 -7.74
C THR A 59 35.18 7.39 -7.67
N ARG A 60 34.35 8.16 -6.96
CA ARG A 60 32.91 7.89 -6.80
C ARG A 60 32.08 9.05 -7.31
N LEU A 61 30.94 8.72 -7.91
CA LEU A 61 29.87 9.65 -8.24
C LEU A 61 28.67 9.35 -7.34
N ILE A 62 28.32 10.30 -6.50
CA ILE A 62 27.17 10.25 -5.59
C ILE A 62 26.02 10.97 -6.27
N VAL A 63 24.88 10.28 -6.33
CA VAL A 63 23.69 10.72 -7.06
C VAL A 63 22.52 10.73 -6.09
N GLU A 64 22.00 11.91 -5.85
CA GLU A 64 20.81 12.11 -5.05
C GLU A 64 19.56 11.89 -5.92
N CYS A 65 18.65 11.07 -5.42
CA CYS A 65 17.38 10.78 -6.06
C CYS A 65 16.23 10.84 -5.05
N ASP A 66 15.00 11.01 -5.55
CA ASP A 66 13.80 11.07 -4.70
C ASP A 66 13.55 9.81 -3.86
N ASN A 67 14.18 8.69 -4.21
CA ASN A 67 14.06 7.41 -3.50
C ASN A 67 15.22 7.10 -2.55
N GLY A 68 16.31 7.89 -2.58
CA GLY A 68 17.54 7.58 -1.87
C GLY A 68 18.81 8.09 -2.57
N ILE A 69 19.97 7.65 -2.07
CA ILE A 69 21.27 8.05 -2.60
C ILE A 69 21.96 6.86 -3.26
N TRP A 70 22.32 7.02 -4.52
CA TRP A 70 23.09 6.05 -5.29
C TRP A 70 24.56 6.43 -5.33
N THR A 71 25.44 5.47 -5.10
CA THR A 71 26.88 5.66 -5.29
C THR A 71 27.37 4.81 -6.45
N TYR A 72 28.09 5.42 -7.37
CA TYR A 72 28.66 4.79 -8.55
C TYR A 72 30.18 4.90 -8.57
N ASP A 73 30.83 3.94 -9.20
CA ASP A 73 32.22 4.10 -9.60
C ASP A 73 32.31 5.12 -10.74
N ALA A 74 33.04 6.21 -10.50
CA ALA A 74 33.15 7.33 -11.44
C ALA A 74 33.92 6.99 -12.73
N GLN A 75 34.64 5.87 -12.75
CA GLN A 75 35.43 5.44 -13.89
C GLN A 75 34.69 4.47 -14.79
N THR A 76 33.73 3.71 -14.28
CA THR A 76 33.03 2.63 -14.99
C THR A 76 31.53 2.83 -15.05
N GLY A 77 30.96 3.67 -14.17
CA GLY A 77 29.52 3.86 -14.01
C GLY A 77 28.80 2.70 -13.32
N VAL A 78 29.55 1.76 -12.74
CA VAL A 78 29.01 0.60 -12.02
C VAL A 78 28.44 1.03 -10.66
N GLU A 79 27.28 0.48 -10.31
CA GLU A 79 26.64 0.65 -9.00
C GLU A 79 27.52 0.09 -7.88
N LEU A 80 27.80 0.89 -6.86
CA LEU A 80 28.59 0.49 -5.68
C LEU A 80 27.73 0.28 -4.44
N SER A 81 26.80 1.20 -4.19
CA SER A 81 25.88 1.14 -3.05
C SER A 81 24.62 1.96 -3.31
N PHE A 82 23.57 1.68 -2.52
CA PHE A 82 22.35 2.45 -2.46
C PHE A 82 21.92 2.57 -1.00
N ILE A 83 21.58 3.79 -0.58
CA ILE A 83 21.00 4.08 0.74
C ILE A 83 19.57 4.55 0.52
N SER A 84 18.59 3.80 1.01
CA SER A 84 17.20 4.22 0.95
C SER A 84 16.83 5.23 2.02
N THR A 85 15.90 6.13 1.69
CA THR A 85 15.42 7.15 2.63
C THR A 85 13.90 7.20 2.67
N TYR A 86 13.19 6.06 2.56
CA TYR A 86 11.73 5.96 2.34
C TYR A 86 10.80 6.85 3.17
N ASP A 87 11.24 7.30 4.33
CA ASP A 87 10.51 8.14 5.26
C ASP A 87 11.17 9.51 5.52
N ARG A 88 12.17 9.87 4.70
CA ARG A 88 12.98 11.08 4.84
C ARG A 88 13.30 11.70 3.48
N ASP A 89 13.13 13.02 3.37
CA ASP A 89 13.60 13.74 2.19
C ASP A 89 15.11 13.99 2.31
N ILE A 90 15.83 13.87 1.20
CA ILE A 90 17.24 14.25 1.13
C ILE A 90 17.32 15.75 0.86
N LEU A 91 18.21 16.44 1.57
CA LEU A 91 18.39 17.89 1.43
C LEU A 91 19.74 18.26 0.81
N GLY A 92 20.68 17.32 0.79
CA GLY A 92 21.98 17.49 0.17
C GLY A 92 23.06 16.60 0.76
N VAL A 93 24.18 16.55 0.05
CA VAL A 93 25.40 15.81 0.42
C VAL A 93 26.48 16.83 0.77
N SER A 94 27.38 16.49 1.71
CA SER A 94 28.52 17.33 2.03
C SER A 94 29.47 17.44 0.84
N PRO A 95 30.20 18.57 0.68
CA PRO A 95 31.13 18.74 -0.45
C PRO A 95 32.22 17.67 -0.54
N ASN A 96 32.57 17.03 0.57
CA ASN A 96 33.52 15.93 0.62
C ASN A 96 32.91 14.53 0.38
N GLY A 97 31.60 14.43 0.20
CA GLY A 97 30.90 13.17 -0.06
C GLY A 97 30.91 12.17 1.11
N GLU A 98 31.25 12.61 2.32
CA GLU A 98 31.32 11.74 3.51
C GLU A 98 30.03 11.75 4.33
N MET A 99 29.22 12.81 4.20
CA MET A 99 27.99 12.98 4.96
C MET A 99 26.84 13.39 4.05
N PHE A 100 25.62 13.14 4.49
CA PHE A 100 24.43 13.65 3.85
C PHE A 100 23.38 14.07 4.89
N VAL A 101 22.46 14.92 4.45
CA VAL A 101 21.41 15.45 5.30
C VAL A 101 20.08 14.92 4.83
N THR A 102 19.33 14.36 5.76
CA THR A 102 17.94 13.96 5.56
C THR A 102 17.04 14.73 6.52
N VAL A 103 15.75 14.80 6.19
CA VAL A 103 14.72 15.35 7.06
C VAL A 103 13.61 14.33 7.26
N ASP A 104 13.20 14.10 8.50
CA ASP A 104 12.06 13.22 8.80
C ASP A 104 10.69 13.93 8.75
N ILE A 105 9.61 13.15 8.87
CA ILE A 105 8.23 13.66 8.90
C ILE A 105 7.92 14.59 10.09
N GLU A 106 8.69 14.51 11.18
CA GLU A 106 8.61 15.42 12.33
C GLU A 106 9.46 16.67 12.12
N ASN A 107 10.07 16.74 10.93
CA ASN A 107 10.91 17.78 10.45
C ASN A 107 12.21 17.99 11.23
N ARG A 108 12.82 16.93 11.72
CA ARG A 108 14.18 17.00 12.27
C ARG A 108 15.18 16.75 11.17
N TYR A 109 16.29 17.48 11.21
CA TYR A 109 17.40 17.25 10.31
C TYR A 109 18.30 16.17 10.89
N HIS A 110 18.63 15.18 10.08
CA HIS A 110 19.50 14.06 10.42
C HIS A 110 20.74 14.14 9.53
N ILE A 111 21.89 14.36 10.15
CA ILE A 111 23.19 14.31 9.47
C ILE A 111 23.72 12.90 9.64
N ARG A 112 24.04 12.25 8.53
CA ARG A 112 24.32 10.82 8.48
C ARG A 112 25.59 10.54 7.69
N SER A 113 26.24 9.43 8.01
CA SER A 113 27.43 8.96 7.32
C SER A 113 27.09 8.32 5.97
N MET A 114 27.80 8.69 4.91
CA MET A 114 27.70 8.04 3.60
C MET A 114 28.27 6.61 3.58
N GLU A 115 29.05 6.21 4.60
CA GLU A 115 29.67 4.88 4.66
C GLU A 115 28.67 3.79 5.06
N ASP A 116 27.81 4.07 6.03
CA ASP A 116 26.96 3.07 6.68
C ASP A 116 25.56 3.56 7.07
N ASP A 117 25.16 4.76 6.63
CA ASP A 117 23.89 5.42 7.01
C ASP A 117 23.72 5.61 8.54
N SER A 118 24.83 5.61 9.30
CA SER A 118 24.79 5.88 10.73
C SER A 118 24.47 7.35 11.02
N LEU A 119 23.65 7.59 12.03
CA LEU A 119 23.30 8.94 12.49
C LEU A 119 24.53 9.58 13.17
N ILE A 120 25.00 10.69 12.63
CA ILE A 120 26.08 11.51 13.18
C ILE A 120 25.51 12.55 14.16
N SER A 121 24.44 13.24 13.75
CA SER A 121 23.82 14.31 14.52
C SER A 121 22.35 14.48 14.18
N GLU A 122 21.54 14.79 15.18
CA GLU A 122 20.12 15.16 15.04
C GLU A 122 19.95 16.63 15.44
N ILE A 123 19.35 17.42 14.55
CA ILE A 123 19.18 18.86 14.74
C ILE A 123 17.68 19.20 14.69
N GLN A 124 17.17 19.75 15.80
CA GLN A 124 15.79 20.24 15.88
C GLN A 124 15.69 21.65 15.26
N GLY A 125 14.87 21.81 14.21
CA GLY A 125 14.62 23.10 13.56
C GLY A 125 13.13 23.44 13.44
N ASP A 126 12.81 24.74 13.31
CA ASP A 126 11.52 25.21 12.77
C ASP A 126 11.62 25.25 11.24
N THR A 127 10.57 24.85 10.54
CA THR A 127 10.79 23.88 9.47
C THR A 127 9.60 23.75 8.51
N THR A 128 8.54 24.48 8.84
CA THR A 128 7.23 24.55 8.21
C THR A 128 7.23 25.11 6.77
N HIS A 129 8.40 25.31 6.15
CA HIS A 129 8.57 26.00 4.87
C HIS A 129 9.59 25.30 3.96
N ARG A 130 9.49 25.54 2.64
CA ARG A 130 10.40 25.01 1.60
C ARG A 130 11.86 25.13 2.01
N ARG A 131 12.59 24.02 1.93
CA ARG A 131 13.94 23.88 2.47
C ARG A 131 14.98 23.81 1.37
N THR A 132 16.02 24.61 1.54
CA THR A 132 17.31 24.41 0.89
C THR A 132 18.34 24.30 2.00
N ALA A 133 19.30 23.41 1.87
CA ALA A 133 20.30 23.22 2.90
C ALA A 133 21.65 22.83 2.30
N VAL A 134 22.72 23.19 3.01
CA VAL A 134 24.10 22.91 2.60
C VAL A 134 24.97 22.69 3.84
N ILE A 135 25.97 21.82 3.70
CA ILE A 135 27.03 21.63 4.70
C ILE A 135 28.25 22.45 4.26
N SER A 136 28.94 23.07 5.21
CA SER A 136 30.19 23.79 4.95
C SER A 136 31.30 22.85 4.45
N PRO A 137 32.30 23.35 3.69
CA PRO A 137 33.36 22.50 3.14
C PRO A 137 34.18 21.72 4.18
N ASP A 138 34.28 22.25 5.40
CA ASP A 138 34.97 21.61 6.52
C ASP A 138 34.09 20.61 7.29
N GLY A 139 32.80 20.48 6.94
CA GLY A 139 31.87 19.54 7.56
C GLY A 139 31.37 19.94 8.95
N ASN A 140 31.66 21.17 9.42
CA ASN A 140 31.33 21.57 10.79
C ASN A 140 30.02 22.35 10.92
N ILE A 141 29.59 23.05 9.87
CA ILE A 141 28.43 23.94 9.90
C ILE A 141 27.36 23.43 8.94
N PHE A 142 26.16 23.29 9.45
CA PHE A 142 24.96 23.05 8.66
C PHE A 142 24.19 24.36 8.49
N ALA A 143 23.84 24.72 7.26
CA ALA A 143 23.02 25.89 6.95
C ALA A 143 21.73 25.47 6.27
N ALA A 144 20.58 25.97 6.74
CA ALA A 144 19.29 25.74 6.09
C ALA A 144 18.50 27.04 5.91
N GLY A 145 17.91 27.20 4.73
CA GLY A 145 16.93 28.22 4.43
C GLY A 145 15.56 27.79 4.96
N ILE A 146 15.00 28.60 5.85
CA ILE A 146 13.68 28.39 6.46
C ILE A 146 12.84 29.63 6.18
N GLY A 147 11.97 29.52 5.18
CA GLY A 147 11.21 30.65 4.66
C GLY A 147 12.14 31.80 4.29
N LYS A 148 12.01 32.95 4.96
CA LYS A 148 12.79 34.17 4.66
C LYS A 148 14.12 34.26 5.43
N THR A 149 14.46 33.24 6.20
CA THR A 149 15.63 33.25 7.08
C THR A 149 16.57 32.13 6.73
N ILE A 150 17.82 32.24 7.17
CA ILE A 150 18.80 31.16 7.11
C ILE A 150 19.22 30.90 8.55
N VAL A 151 19.25 29.64 8.94
CA VAL A 151 19.71 29.23 10.26
C VAL A 151 20.98 28.42 10.10
N LEU A 152 21.95 28.67 10.99
CA LEU A 152 23.22 27.96 11.03
C LEU A 152 23.28 27.14 12.32
N TRP A 153 23.75 25.91 12.22
CA TRP A 153 23.97 25.00 13.33
C TRP A 153 25.38 24.42 13.28
N ASP A 154 25.91 24.13 14.45
CA ASP A 154 27.12 23.34 14.59
C ASP A 154 26.74 21.86 14.53
N ILE A 155 27.37 21.12 13.63
CA ILE A 155 27.01 19.73 13.33
C ILE A 155 27.34 18.82 14.50
N VAL A 156 28.47 19.04 15.18
CA VAL A 156 28.97 18.17 16.24
C VAL A 156 28.13 18.29 17.51
N SER A 157 27.78 19.51 17.91
CA SER A 157 26.97 19.78 19.11
C SER A 157 25.46 19.70 18.84
N GLY A 158 25.03 19.86 17.59
CA GLY A 158 23.62 20.01 17.20
C GLY A 158 23.01 21.35 17.62
N GLU A 159 23.80 22.25 18.20
CA GLU A 159 23.32 23.53 18.69
C GLU A 159 23.20 24.57 17.57
N LYS A 160 22.16 25.39 17.67
CA LYS A 160 21.96 26.54 16.77
C LYS A 160 23.02 27.60 17.04
N ILE A 161 23.84 27.90 16.03
CA ILE A 161 24.85 28.98 16.07
C ILE A 161 24.16 30.33 15.99
N THR A 162 23.34 30.56 14.95
CA THR A 162 22.71 31.87 14.70
C THR A 162 21.59 31.81 13.67
N THR A 163 20.87 32.92 13.48
CA THR A 163 19.90 33.12 12.39
C THR A 163 20.24 34.37 11.60
N LEU A 164 20.43 34.20 10.30
CA LEU A 164 20.62 35.28 9.35
C LEU A 164 19.26 35.76 8.87
N THR A 165 18.93 37.00 9.21
CA THR A 165 17.68 37.67 8.82
C THR A 165 17.97 38.79 7.83
N GLY A 166 17.15 38.90 6.78
CA GLY A 166 17.24 40.03 5.85
C GLY A 166 16.56 39.80 4.51
N HIS A 167 16.37 38.55 4.08
CA HIS A 167 15.61 38.26 2.87
C HIS A 167 14.14 38.63 3.03
N THR A 168 13.54 39.05 1.92
CA THR A 168 12.14 39.49 1.85
C THR A 168 11.19 38.36 1.42
N GLY A 169 11.74 37.28 0.85
CA GLY A 169 11.04 36.12 0.30
C GLY A 169 11.77 34.83 0.64
N SER A 170 11.18 33.69 0.25
CA SER A 170 11.73 32.37 0.56
C SER A 170 13.16 32.22 0.03
N VAL A 171 14.05 31.67 0.84
CA VAL A 171 15.41 31.31 0.42
C VAL A 171 15.33 30.01 -0.36
N ASP A 172 15.75 30.04 -1.62
CA ASP A 172 15.60 28.91 -2.56
C ASP A 172 16.96 28.30 -2.96
N SER A 173 18.08 28.97 -2.67
CA SER A 173 19.41 28.45 -2.97
C SER A 173 20.46 28.95 -1.97
N LEU A 174 21.38 28.07 -1.57
CA LEU A 174 22.50 28.35 -0.67
C LEU A 174 23.80 27.78 -1.26
N ALA A 175 24.93 28.45 -1.00
CA ALA A 175 26.26 27.93 -1.29
C ALA A 175 27.30 28.55 -0.36
N PHE A 176 28.14 27.73 0.26
CA PHE A 176 29.33 28.22 0.98
C PHE A 176 30.45 28.58 -0.01
N SER A 177 31.27 29.55 0.36
CA SER A 177 32.57 29.76 -0.28
C SER A 177 33.49 28.57 0.02
N PRO A 178 34.48 28.29 -0.84
CA PRO A 178 35.39 27.15 -0.66
C PRO A 178 36.16 27.15 0.67
N ASP A 179 36.41 28.34 1.24
CA ASP A 179 37.05 28.51 2.55
C ASP A 179 36.07 28.45 3.74
N GLY A 180 34.76 28.29 3.49
CA GLY A 180 33.70 28.24 4.49
C GLY A 180 33.36 29.58 5.16
N ASN A 181 34.08 30.66 4.87
CA ASN A 181 33.95 31.93 5.61
C ASN A 181 32.76 32.79 5.14
N THR A 182 32.29 32.58 3.92
CA THR A 182 31.19 33.34 3.32
C THR A 182 30.07 32.39 2.88
N LEU A 183 28.83 32.74 3.18
CA LEU A 183 27.65 32.05 2.66
C LEU A 183 26.95 32.93 1.63
N ALA A 184 26.65 32.40 0.45
CA ALA A 184 25.78 33.03 -0.53
C ALA A 184 24.37 32.45 -0.44
N SER A 185 23.36 33.29 -0.62
CA SER A 185 21.96 32.87 -0.60
C SER A 185 21.12 33.60 -1.64
N GLY A 186 20.31 32.86 -2.37
CA GLY A 186 19.33 33.36 -3.34
C GLY A 186 17.90 33.22 -2.83
N ASN A 187 17.03 34.17 -3.15
CA ASN A 187 15.62 34.13 -2.75
C ASN A 187 14.64 34.28 -3.92
N TRP A 188 13.36 34.01 -3.63
CA TRP A 188 12.26 34.16 -4.59
C TRP A 188 12.10 35.60 -5.09
N HIS A 189 12.35 36.63 -4.28
CA HIS A 189 12.20 38.03 -4.69
C HIS A 189 13.48 38.65 -5.28
N ASP A 190 14.25 37.86 -6.04
CA ASP A 190 15.27 38.33 -6.98
C ASP A 190 16.55 38.92 -6.35
N THR A 191 16.89 38.53 -5.12
CA THR A 191 18.12 39.02 -4.47
C THR A 191 19.05 37.88 -4.11
N VAL A 192 20.34 38.09 -4.39
CA VAL A 192 21.43 37.28 -3.83
C VAL A 192 22.08 38.05 -2.68
N ARG A 193 22.33 37.40 -1.55
CA ARG A 193 23.02 37.98 -0.41
C ARG A 193 24.28 37.20 -0.09
N LEU A 194 25.32 37.92 0.33
CA LEU A 194 26.55 37.33 0.84
C LEU A 194 26.65 37.64 2.34
N TRP A 195 26.91 36.62 3.13
CA TRP A 195 26.96 36.66 4.59
C TRP A 195 28.34 36.25 5.07
N ASP A 196 28.84 36.93 6.08
CA ASP A 196 30.01 36.50 6.83
C ASP A 196 29.56 35.45 7.85
N VAL A 197 30.12 34.24 7.75
CA VAL A 197 29.67 33.10 8.55
C VAL A 197 30.07 33.27 10.02
N ALA A 198 31.28 33.77 10.29
CA ALA A 198 31.81 33.94 11.64
C ALA A 198 31.08 35.03 12.43
N THR A 199 30.74 36.15 11.79
CA THR A 199 30.09 37.29 12.44
C THR A 199 28.56 37.30 12.28
N ALA A 200 28.01 36.40 11.45
CA ALA A 200 26.59 36.37 11.09
C ALA A 200 26.09 37.69 10.46
N THR A 201 26.97 38.47 9.85
CA THR A 201 26.63 39.77 9.26
C THR A 201 26.47 39.70 7.75
N GLN A 202 25.58 40.52 7.21
CA GLN A 202 25.46 40.66 5.76
C GLN A 202 26.63 41.49 5.22
N LYS A 203 27.43 40.88 4.34
CA LYS A 203 28.51 41.55 3.60
C LYS A 203 27.96 42.35 2.42
N LYS A 204 26.99 41.78 1.69
CA LYS A 204 26.55 42.34 0.39
C LYS A 204 25.15 41.89 -0.04
N VAL A 205 24.50 42.70 -0.87
CA VAL A 205 23.25 42.39 -1.57
C VAL A 205 23.40 42.67 -3.06
N LEU A 206 22.98 41.72 -3.90
CA LEU A 206 22.92 41.84 -5.35
C LEU A 206 21.45 41.91 -5.77
N THR A 207 21.05 43.01 -6.40
CA THR A 207 19.66 43.30 -6.79
C THR A 207 19.47 43.34 -8.30
N ASN A 208 20.36 42.69 -9.06
CA ASN A 208 20.37 42.75 -10.52
C ASN A 208 19.44 41.72 -11.19
N HIS A 209 18.82 40.84 -10.40
CA HIS A 209 17.89 39.84 -10.91
C HIS A 209 16.48 40.42 -10.98
N ARG A 210 15.60 39.78 -11.77
CA ARG A 210 14.20 40.19 -11.97
C ARG A 210 13.21 39.03 -11.80
N ASN A 211 13.71 37.89 -11.33
CA ASN A 211 12.93 36.70 -11.04
C ASN A 211 13.66 35.86 -9.99
N SER A 212 12.93 34.89 -9.42
CA SER A 212 13.41 33.97 -8.37
C SER A 212 14.79 33.41 -8.70
N ILE A 213 15.71 33.50 -7.74
CA ILE A 213 17.05 32.91 -7.87
C ILE A 213 16.91 31.39 -7.81
N SER A 214 17.27 30.71 -8.90
CA SER A 214 17.24 29.24 -8.95
C SER A 214 18.53 28.60 -8.45
N LYS A 215 19.68 29.25 -8.65
CA LYS A 215 20.98 28.73 -8.21
C LYS A 215 21.96 29.88 -7.92
N VAL A 216 22.75 29.72 -6.87
CA VAL A 216 23.95 30.53 -6.59
C VAL A 216 25.13 29.60 -6.29
N ILE A 217 26.30 29.87 -6.86
CA ILE A 217 27.53 29.08 -6.66
C ILE A 217 28.76 29.99 -6.57
N PHE A 218 29.79 29.54 -5.84
CA PHE A 218 31.11 30.17 -5.85
C PHE A 218 32.02 29.52 -6.88
N SER A 219 32.98 30.28 -7.42
CA SER A 219 34.14 29.69 -8.08
C SER A 219 35.02 28.96 -7.07
N PRO A 220 35.82 27.96 -7.48
CA PRO A 220 36.64 27.15 -6.56
C PRO A 220 37.71 27.92 -5.79
N ASP A 221 38.11 29.10 -6.28
CA ASP A 221 39.01 30.03 -5.60
C ASP A 221 38.28 31.06 -4.72
N GLY A 222 36.95 31.04 -4.71
CA GLY A 222 36.09 32.00 -4.00
C GLY A 222 36.10 33.42 -4.57
N SER A 223 36.80 33.68 -5.68
CA SER A 223 36.96 35.02 -6.26
C SER A 223 35.71 35.50 -7.00
N LYS A 224 34.85 34.58 -7.45
CA LYS A 224 33.63 34.86 -8.20
C LYS A 224 32.40 34.20 -7.58
N VAL A 225 31.24 34.83 -7.76
CA VAL A 225 29.92 34.28 -7.44
C VAL A 225 29.08 34.29 -8.71
N ALA A 226 28.64 33.12 -9.15
CA ALA A 226 27.69 32.99 -10.25
C ALA A 226 26.27 32.78 -9.73
N SER A 227 25.30 33.36 -10.41
CA SER A 227 23.88 33.22 -10.06
C SER A 227 22.98 33.27 -11.28
N ILE A 228 21.94 32.45 -11.25
CA ILE A 228 20.92 32.35 -12.29
C ILE A 228 19.52 32.51 -11.68
N SER A 229 18.61 33.03 -12.51
CA SER A 229 17.21 33.26 -12.15
C SER A 229 16.27 32.45 -13.03
N SER A 230 15.17 32.01 -12.44
CA SER A 230 14.11 31.30 -13.13
C SER A 230 13.58 32.11 -14.31
N ASN A 231 13.41 31.46 -15.46
CA ASN A 231 12.89 32.08 -16.68
C ASN A 231 13.72 33.27 -17.20
N GLN A 232 15.01 33.26 -16.89
CA GLN A 232 15.97 34.21 -17.45
C GLN A 232 17.03 33.47 -18.24
N ASN A 233 17.47 34.11 -19.31
CA ASN A 233 18.51 33.64 -20.21
C ASN A 233 19.84 34.34 -19.88
N ARG A 234 20.18 34.48 -18.60
CA ARG A 234 21.35 35.25 -18.16
C ARG A 234 22.00 34.63 -16.93
N VAL A 235 23.32 34.47 -17.00
CA VAL A 235 24.17 34.18 -15.82
C VAL A 235 24.77 35.50 -15.33
N ASN A 236 24.62 35.81 -14.04
CA ASN A 236 25.31 36.92 -13.42
C ASN A 236 26.57 36.41 -12.73
N ILE A 237 27.73 36.96 -13.10
CA ILE A 237 29.02 36.66 -12.46
C ILE A 237 29.50 37.90 -11.74
N LEU A 238 29.54 37.84 -10.41
CA LEU A 238 30.12 38.87 -9.57
C LEU A 238 31.56 38.51 -9.26
N ASP A 239 32.50 39.39 -9.56
CA ASP A 239 33.84 39.35 -8.99
C ASP A 239 33.81 39.93 -7.57
N VAL A 240 34.16 39.10 -6.59
CA VAL A 240 34.06 39.38 -5.16
C VAL A 240 35.07 40.45 -4.73
N ILE A 241 36.26 40.46 -5.34
CA ILE A 241 37.37 41.36 -4.97
C ILE A 241 37.15 42.76 -5.55
N SER A 242 36.81 42.83 -6.84
CA SER A 242 36.68 44.10 -7.58
C SER A 242 35.29 44.72 -7.49
N ASP A 243 34.31 44.00 -6.94
CA ASP A 243 32.90 44.41 -6.88
C ASP A 243 32.31 44.74 -8.27
N ARG A 244 32.70 43.97 -9.28
CA ARG A 244 32.20 44.13 -10.65
C ARG A 244 31.28 42.99 -11.03
N ASN A 245 30.11 43.34 -11.54
CA ASN A 245 29.18 42.38 -12.11
C ASN A 245 29.37 42.27 -13.63
N HIS A 246 29.61 41.06 -14.11
CA HIS A 246 29.86 40.72 -15.50
C HIS A 246 28.81 39.73 -15.99
N PRO A 247 27.62 40.20 -16.39
CA PRO A 247 26.58 39.30 -16.87
C PRO A 247 26.90 38.70 -18.23
N ILE A 248 26.52 37.43 -18.39
CA ILE A 248 26.56 36.70 -19.65
C ILE A 248 25.12 36.51 -20.12
N GLN A 249 24.79 37.14 -21.24
CA GLN A 249 23.49 37.01 -21.88
C GLN A 249 23.51 35.80 -22.83
N LEU A 250 22.54 34.90 -22.67
CA LEU A 250 22.39 33.68 -23.45
C LEU A 250 21.06 33.71 -24.22
N GLU A 251 20.90 32.77 -25.15
CA GLU A 251 19.71 32.68 -26.01
C GLU A 251 18.55 31.90 -25.36
N GLU A 252 18.86 31.03 -24.40
CA GLU A 252 17.91 30.05 -23.86
C GLU A 252 17.76 30.14 -22.33
N ASN A 253 16.67 29.59 -21.82
CA ASN A 253 16.33 29.59 -20.40
C ASN A 253 17.20 28.59 -19.63
N ILE A 254 17.99 29.11 -18.69
CA ILE A 254 18.99 28.36 -17.95
C ILE A 254 18.33 27.62 -16.80
N SER A 255 18.70 26.36 -16.60
CA SER A 255 18.27 25.56 -15.45
C SER A 255 19.39 25.38 -14.43
N GLU A 256 20.63 25.19 -14.89
CA GLU A 256 21.74 24.80 -14.02
C GLU A 256 23.09 25.34 -14.48
N ILE A 257 24.01 25.56 -13.53
CA ILE A 257 25.37 26.02 -13.76
C ILE A 257 26.39 25.33 -12.84
N ALA A 258 27.62 25.14 -13.32
CA ALA A 258 28.75 24.64 -12.51
C ALA A 258 30.08 25.22 -12.99
N PHE A 259 30.95 25.64 -12.08
CA PHE A 259 32.33 26.03 -12.43
C PHE A 259 33.22 24.81 -12.58
N SER A 260 34.17 24.85 -13.51
CA SER A 260 35.28 23.90 -13.53
C SER A 260 36.18 24.08 -12.30
N PRO A 261 36.93 23.06 -11.85
CA PRO A 261 37.76 23.13 -10.64
C PRO A 261 38.86 24.21 -10.68
N ASP A 262 39.29 24.62 -11.87
CA ASP A 262 40.23 25.71 -12.08
C ASP A 262 39.55 27.10 -12.17
N GLY A 263 38.21 27.14 -12.18
CA GLY A 263 37.40 28.36 -12.29
C GLY A 263 37.44 29.06 -13.65
N SER A 264 38.12 28.50 -14.65
CA SER A 264 38.32 29.14 -15.97
C SER A 264 37.11 28.97 -16.89
N THR A 265 36.32 27.91 -16.68
CA THR A 265 35.14 27.59 -17.48
C THR A 265 33.90 27.43 -16.61
N ILE A 266 32.74 27.61 -17.22
CA ILE A 266 31.43 27.38 -16.62
C ILE A 266 30.60 26.48 -17.53
N ALA A 267 30.11 25.39 -16.97
CA ALA A 267 29.11 24.54 -17.61
C ALA A 267 27.73 25.17 -17.43
N ILE A 268 26.93 25.17 -18.50
CA ILE A 268 25.57 25.71 -18.53
C ILE A 268 24.63 24.64 -19.07
N GLY A 269 23.62 24.31 -18.26
CA GLY A 269 22.47 23.48 -18.64
C GLY A 269 21.22 24.31 -18.81
N ASN A 270 20.40 23.97 -19.80
CA ASN A 270 19.14 24.64 -20.05
C ASN A 270 17.92 23.72 -19.81
N ARG A 271 16.73 24.31 -19.89
CA ARG A 271 15.45 23.60 -19.74
C ARG A 271 15.07 22.66 -20.91
N TYR A 272 15.87 22.63 -21.97
CA TYR A 272 15.61 21.92 -23.22
C TYR A 272 16.65 20.82 -23.52
N GLY A 273 17.53 20.52 -22.57
CA GLY A 273 18.53 19.45 -22.64
C GLY A 273 19.86 19.87 -23.24
N ARG A 274 20.03 21.16 -23.57
CA ARG A 274 21.30 21.68 -24.05
C ARG A 274 22.25 21.83 -22.86
N LEU A 275 23.45 21.30 -23.03
CA LEU A 275 24.55 21.38 -22.08
C LEU A 275 25.82 21.79 -22.84
N TYR A 276 26.53 22.80 -22.36
CA TYR A 276 27.76 23.30 -23.02
C TYR A 276 28.67 24.04 -22.04
N LEU A 277 29.93 24.26 -22.44
CA LEU A 277 30.93 25.02 -21.69
C LEU A 277 31.16 26.40 -22.32
N LEU A 278 31.31 27.41 -21.47
CA LEU A 278 31.82 28.72 -21.84
C LEU A 278 33.09 29.04 -21.05
N ASN A 279 34.00 29.81 -21.65
CA ASN A 279 35.07 30.46 -20.90
C ASN A 279 34.48 31.61 -20.06
N VAL A 280 34.85 31.69 -18.79
CA VAL A 280 34.29 32.67 -17.85
C VAL A 280 34.68 34.11 -18.20
N ASP A 281 35.92 34.31 -18.63
CA ASP A 281 36.48 35.65 -18.88
C ASP A 281 36.25 36.12 -20.32
N THR A 282 36.49 35.26 -21.31
CA THR A 282 36.33 35.60 -22.74
C THR A 282 34.89 35.45 -23.22
N ARG A 283 34.06 34.64 -22.52
CA ARG A 283 32.67 34.27 -22.90
C ARG A 283 32.58 33.47 -24.19
N GLU A 284 33.70 32.95 -24.66
CA GLU A 284 33.74 32.10 -25.84
C GLU A 284 33.16 30.73 -25.51
N HIS A 285 32.40 30.21 -26.47
CA HIS A 285 31.93 28.83 -26.43
C HIS A 285 33.09 27.86 -26.64
N ILE A 286 33.14 26.80 -25.84
CA ILE A 286 34.23 25.82 -25.84
C ILE A 286 33.75 24.49 -26.41
N THR A 287 32.74 23.88 -25.80
CA THR A 287 32.31 22.50 -26.09
C THR A 287 30.80 22.35 -25.88
N ASP A 288 30.12 21.60 -26.76
CA ASP A 288 28.73 21.17 -26.59
C ASP A 288 28.67 19.69 -26.17
N PHE A 289 27.70 19.34 -25.33
CA PHE A 289 27.42 17.96 -24.92
C PHE A 289 26.03 17.56 -25.40
N PHE A 290 25.99 16.60 -26.32
CA PHE A 290 24.73 16.15 -26.94
C PHE A 290 24.27 14.83 -26.33
N GLY A 291 23.11 14.83 -25.66
CA GLY A 291 22.48 13.57 -25.24
C GLY A 291 21.20 13.71 -24.44
N HIS A 292 21.08 14.74 -23.59
CA HIS A 292 19.82 15.05 -22.91
C HIS A 292 18.81 15.50 -23.96
N LYS A 293 17.83 14.65 -24.25
CA LYS A 293 16.85 14.93 -25.30
C LYS A 293 15.68 15.65 -24.68
N LYS A 294 15.59 16.97 -24.93
CA LYS A 294 14.33 17.70 -24.73
C LYS A 294 13.86 17.77 -23.26
N GLU A 295 14.76 17.54 -22.31
CA GLU A 295 14.50 17.57 -20.86
C GLU A 295 15.35 18.63 -20.17
N SER A 296 14.87 19.18 -19.07
CA SER A 296 15.67 20.11 -18.27
C SER A 296 16.90 19.40 -17.71
N VAL A 297 18.08 20.01 -17.86
CA VAL A 297 19.27 19.57 -17.13
C VAL A 297 19.12 20.08 -15.70
N TYR A 298 18.91 19.19 -14.74
CA TYR A 298 18.63 19.56 -13.35
C TYR A 298 19.88 19.74 -12.50
N THR A 299 20.96 19.03 -12.84
CA THR A 299 22.19 19.06 -12.05
C THR A 299 23.41 18.78 -12.92
N ILE A 300 24.51 19.45 -12.60
CA ILE A 300 25.79 19.39 -13.32
C ILE A 300 26.92 19.45 -12.28
N VAL A 301 27.94 18.60 -12.43
CA VAL A 301 29.13 18.65 -11.58
C VAL A 301 30.37 18.22 -12.36
N PHE A 302 31.48 18.93 -12.15
CA PHE A 302 32.78 18.51 -12.69
C PHE A 302 33.45 17.50 -11.74
N SER A 303 34.24 16.59 -12.31
CA SER A 303 35.18 15.82 -11.50
C SER A 303 36.22 16.74 -10.86
N PRO A 304 36.82 16.39 -9.70
CA PRO A 304 37.78 17.25 -9.00
C PRO A 304 39.01 17.64 -9.85
N ASP A 305 39.41 16.78 -10.79
CA ASP A 305 40.50 17.02 -11.74
C ASP A 305 40.08 17.81 -12.99
N GLY A 306 38.78 18.10 -13.15
CA GLY A 306 38.18 18.84 -14.26
C GLY A 306 38.11 18.07 -15.58
N THR A 307 38.53 16.80 -15.62
CA THR A 307 38.61 16.03 -16.86
C THR A 307 37.26 15.47 -17.30
N LYS A 308 36.32 15.30 -16.36
CA LYS A 308 34.98 14.79 -16.60
C LYS A 308 33.92 15.78 -16.16
N LEU A 309 32.76 15.66 -16.79
CA LEU A 309 31.52 16.33 -16.41
C LEU A 309 30.45 15.28 -16.18
N ALA A 310 29.71 15.34 -15.09
CA ALA A 310 28.49 14.57 -14.90
C ALA A 310 27.27 15.50 -14.98
N SER A 311 26.17 14.99 -15.52
CA SER A 311 24.93 15.76 -15.64
C SER A 311 23.71 14.87 -15.57
N GLY A 312 22.71 15.30 -14.81
CA GLY A 312 21.42 14.62 -14.67
C GLY A 312 20.28 15.43 -15.30
N SER A 313 19.36 14.73 -15.95
CA SER A 313 18.02 15.19 -16.33
C SER A 313 16.98 14.29 -15.67
N SER A 314 15.70 14.50 -16.02
CA SER A 314 14.59 13.70 -15.52
C SER A 314 14.77 12.20 -15.81
N ASP A 315 15.20 11.82 -17.02
CA ASP A 315 15.29 10.43 -17.47
C ASP A 315 16.70 9.90 -17.74
N SER A 316 17.72 10.76 -17.62
CA SER A 316 19.06 10.45 -18.09
C SER A 316 20.13 10.96 -17.16
N LEU A 317 21.09 10.08 -16.84
CA LEU A 317 22.34 10.45 -16.19
C LEU A 317 23.51 10.11 -17.12
N PHE A 318 24.29 11.13 -17.46
CA PHE A 318 25.44 11.03 -18.36
C PHE A 318 26.71 11.51 -17.69
N THR A 319 27.81 10.86 -18.06
CA THR A 319 29.18 11.34 -17.82
C THR A 319 29.85 11.63 -19.15
N TRP A 320 30.63 12.71 -19.19
CA TRP A 320 31.24 13.27 -20.38
C TRP A 320 32.72 13.51 -20.15
N ASP A 321 33.52 13.40 -21.21
CA ASP A 321 34.85 13.99 -21.25
C ASP A 321 34.68 15.50 -21.43
N ALA A 322 35.16 16.27 -20.46
CA ALA A 322 34.94 17.72 -20.43
C ALA A 322 35.64 18.46 -21.57
N ASN A 323 36.71 17.88 -22.12
CA ASN A 323 37.50 18.51 -23.18
C ASN A 323 36.91 18.24 -24.56
N SER A 324 36.59 16.97 -24.85
CA SER A 324 36.10 16.57 -26.18
C SER A 324 34.58 16.70 -26.34
N GLY A 325 33.83 16.71 -25.24
CA GLY A 325 32.37 16.65 -25.26
C GLY A 325 31.81 15.24 -25.49
N GLU A 326 32.68 14.23 -25.64
CA GLU A 326 32.26 12.86 -25.87
C GLU A 326 31.65 12.25 -24.61
N ARG A 327 30.56 11.50 -24.78
CA ARG A 327 29.93 10.76 -23.68
C ARG A 327 30.80 9.56 -23.31
N ILE A 328 31.20 9.48 -22.04
CA ILE A 328 31.96 8.36 -21.50
C ILE A 328 31.01 7.19 -21.22
N PHE A 329 30.03 7.38 -20.34
CA PHE A 329 28.98 6.38 -20.07
C PHE A 329 27.61 7.02 -19.84
N SER A 330 26.57 6.22 -20.03
CA SER A 330 25.20 6.51 -19.59
C SER A 330 24.86 5.58 -18.44
N ILE A 331 24.50 6.15 -17.30
CA ILE A 331 24.04 5.39 -16.14
C ILE A 331 22.55 5.13 -16.35
N LYS A 332 22.21 3.86 -16.58
CA LYS A 332 20.85 3.43 -16.91
C LYS A 332 20.03 3.21 -15.64
N GLY A 333 18.72 3.30 -15.80
CA GLY A 333 17.75 2.95 -14.76
C GLY A 333 17.23 4.14 -13.95
N HIS A 334 17.86 5.32 -14.02
CA HIS A 334 17.22 6.55 -13.53
C HIS A 334 16.00 6.86 -14.38
N THR A 335 14.92 7.22 -13.70
CA THR A 335 13.58 7.25 -14.27
C THR A 335 12.81 8.38 -13.61
N THR A 336 12.12 9.17 -14.42
CA THR A 336 11.15 10.17 -13.94
C THR A 336 10.02 9.49 -13.18
N GLY A 337 9.28 10.26 -12.39
CA GLY A 337 8.07 9.80 -11.69
C GLY A 337 7.17 8.86 -12.52
N ILE A 338 6.88 7.69 -11.96
CA ILE A 338 6.01 6.67 -12.57
C ILE A 338 4.56 7.03 -12.31
N ARG A 339 3.79 7.11 -13.39
CA ARG A 339 2.40 7.59 -13.37
C ARG A 339 1.36 6.50 -13.57
N ALA A 340 1.70 5.47 -14.33
CA ALA A 340 0.83 4.30 -14.43
C ALA A 340 1.66 3.02 -14.63
N VAL A 341 1.10 1.91 -14.17
CA VAL A 341 1.68 0.58 -14.29
C VAL A 341 0.59 -0.40 -14.73
N ALA A 342 0.95 -1.36 -15.58
CA ALA A 342 0.01 -2.37 -16.05
C ALA A 342 0.70 -3.71 -16.25
N PHE A 343 0.17 -4.78 -15.65
CA PHE A 343 0.59 -6.13 -15.99
C PHE A 343 -0.08 -6.59 -17.27
N SER A 344 0.65 -7.33 -18.10
CA SER A 344 0.06 -8.09 -19.19
C SER A 344 -0.81 -9.22 -18.62
N PRO A 345 -2.05 -9.41 -19.09
CA PRO A 345 -2.94 -10.46 -18.59
C PRO A 345 -2.46 -11.89 -18.86
N VAL A 346 -1.65 -12.07 -19.91
CA VAL A 346 -1.24 -13.40 -20.41
C VAL A 346 0.27 -13.57 -20.52
N ARG A 347 1.05 -12.50 -20.32
CA ARG A 347 2.51 -12.51 -20.46
C ARG A 347 3.16 -12.09 -19.17
N ASP A 348 4.39 -12.56 -18.95
CA ASP A 348 5.24 -12.10 -17.86
C ASP A 348 5.90 -10.75 -18.20
N ILE A 349 5.06 -9.75 -18.46
CA ILE A 349 5.46 -8.39 -18.83
C ILE A 349 4.73 -7.39 -17.95
N LEU A 350 5.48 -6.43 -17.43
CA LEU A 350 4.98 -5.22 -16.79
C LEU A 350 5.28 -4.02 -17.68
N ALA A 351 4.27 -3.22 -18.01
CA ALA A 351 4.44 -1.93 -18.62
C ALA A 351 4.46 -0.84 -17.53
N THR A 352 5.40 0.08 -17.63
CA THR A 352 5.53 1.23 -16.72
C THR A 352 5.55 2.49 -17.54
N GLY A 353 4.64 3.41 -17.27
CA GLY A 353 4.55 4.68 -17.97
C GLY A 353 4.95 5.84 -17.09
N SER A 354 5.73 6.73 -17.69
CA SER A 354 6.28 7.93 -17.09
C SER A 354 6.05 9.12 -18.03
N LEU A 355 6.56 10.31 -17.72
CA LEU A 355 6.25 11.54 -18.48
C LEU A 355 6.48 11.43 -19.99
N TYR A 356 7.57 10.80 -20.42
CA TYR A 356 8.01 10.81 -21.82
C TYR A 356 8.16 9.42 -22.43
N GLN A 357 8.08 8.38 -21.60
CA GLN A 357 8.40 7.02 -22.00
C GLN A 357 7.50 5.99 -21.32
N ILE A 358 7.21 4.94 -22.09
CA ILE A 358 6.62 3.70 -21.59
C ILE A 358 7.69 2.63 -21.75
N ASN A 359 8.06 1.97 -20.66
CA ASN A 359 9.00 0.86 -20.67
C ASN A 359 8.27 -0.47 -20.44
N LEU A 360 8.72 -1.52 -21.12
CA LEU A 360 8.23 -2.89 -20.94
C LEU A 360 9.32 -3.71 -20.25
N TRP A 361 8.95 -4.37 -19.16
CA TRP A 361 9.86 -5.14 -18.31
C TRP A 361 9.41 -6.58 -18.25
N ASN A 362 10.34 -7.52 -18.40
CA ASN A 362 10.07 -8.90 -18.03
C ASN A 362 10.23 -9.04 -16.52
N THR A 363 9.19 -9.52 -15.85
CA THR A 363 9.14 -9.54 -14.38
C THR A 363 9.92 -10.68 -13.75
N SER A 364 10.20 -11.76 -14.49
CA SER A 364 11.06 -12.86 -14.04
C SER A 364 12.55 -12.58 -14.25
N SER A 365 12.94 -12.09 -15.42
CA SER A 365 14.35 -11.80 -15.74
C SER A 365 14.81 -10.42 -15.31
N THR A 366 13.86 -9.54 -14.98
CA THR A 366 14.08 -8.14 -14.61
C THR A 366 14.73 -7.28 -15.69
N GLU A 367 14.70 -7.77 -16.93
CA GLU A 367 15.22 -7.06 -18.10
C GLU A 367 14.16 -6.18 -18.74
N ARG A 368 14.58 -5.01 -19.22
CA ARG A 368 13.75 -4.19 -20.10
C ARG A 368 13.70 -4.84 -21.48
N VAL A 369 12.51 -5.27 -21.89
CA VAL A 369 12.27 -5.95 -23.17
C VAL A 369 11.79 -5.02 -24.28
N GLY A 370 11.33 -3.81 -23.94
CA GLY A 370 10.88 -2.83 -24.92
C GLY A 370 10.72 -1.42 -24.35
N HIS A 371 10.60 -0.43 -25.23
CA HIS A 371 10.32 0.96 -24.85
C HIS A 371 9.57 1.72 -25.97
N PHE A 372 8.70 2.64 -25.59
CA PHE A 372 7.96 3.55 -26.46
C PHE A 372 8.21 4.99 -26.02
N TYR A 373 8.33 5.92 -26.97
CA TYR A 373 8.39 7.36 -26.70
C TYR A 373 7.03 8.00 -27.00
N VAL A 374 6.52 8.78 -26.06
CA VAL A 374 5.31 9.60 -26.21
C VAL A 374 5.77 11.05 -26.36
N ASN A 375 5.70 11.60 -27.56
CA ASN A 375 6.59 12.68 -28.01
C ASN A 375 5.98 14.09 -27.92
N ASP A 376 5.04 14.34 -27.00
CA ASP A 376 4.31 15.60 -26.95
C ASP A 376 4.39 16.27 -25.56
N TRP A 377 5.17 17.35 -25.52
CA TRP A 377 5.61 18.10 -24.33
C TRP A 377 4.48 18.69 -23.45
N TYR A 378 3.24 18.64 -23.93
CA TYR A 378 2.10 19.27 -23.29
C TYR A 378 1.15 18.29 -22.61
N ASN A 379 1.37 16.98 -22.76
CA ASN A 379 0.43 15.98 -22.28
C ASN A 379 1.09 15.11 -21.22
N LEU A 380 0.62 15.21 -19.98
CA LEU A 380 1.01 14.28 -18.93
C LEU A 380 0.38 12.92 -19.22
N PHE A 381 1.23 11.89 -19.29
CA PHE A 381 0.82 10.49 -19.36
C PHE A 381 0.06 10.10 -18.08
N SER A 382 -1.10 9.44 -18.19
CA SER A 382 -1.97 9.19 -17.01
C SER A 382 -2.71 7.86 -16.99
N GLY A 383 -2.72 7.08 -18.08
CA GLY A 383 -3.39 5.78 -18.13
C GLY A 383 -2.65 4.77 -18.98
N LEU A 384 -2.63 3.51 -18.54
CA LEU A 384 -1.97 2.40 -19.21
C LEU A 384 -2.76 1.11 -19.02
N VAL A 385 -3.10 0.41 -20.10
CA VAL A 385 -3.85 -0.85 -20.01
C VAL A 385 -3.53 -1.77 -21.18
N PHE A 386 -3.32 -3.05 -20.89
CA PHE A 386 -3.16 -4.07 -21.92
C PHE A 386 -4.52 -4.56 -22.42
N SER A 387 -4.57 -4.94 -23.70
CA SER A 387 -5.68 -5.76 -24.20
C SER A 387 -5.71 -7.12 -23.47
N PRO A 388 -6.88 -7.79 -23.39
CA PRO A 388 -7.00 -9.09 -22.72
C PRO A 388 -6.07 -10.18 -23.27
N ASP A 389 -5.70 -10.09 -24.55
CA ASP A 389 -4.74 -11.00 -25.20
C ASP A 389 -3.26 -10.59 -25.02
N GLY A 390 -2.99 -9.46 -24.34
CA GLY A 390 -1.66 -8.91 -24.07
C GLY A 390 -0.86 -8.48 -25.29
N ASN A 391 -1.44 -8.47 -26.49
CA ASN A 391 -0.74 -8.10 -27.73
C ASN A 391 -0.70 -6.59 -27.97
N ILE A 392 -1.71 -5.88 -27.45
CA ILE A 392 -1.87 -4.43 -27.61
C ILE A 392 -1.74 -3.77 -26.25
N LEU A 393 -1.13 -2.59 -26.25
CA LEU A 393 -1.08 -1.69 -25.11
C LEU A 393 -1.78 -0.38 -25.52
N ALA A 394 -2.72 0.08 -24.71
CA ALA A 394 -3.30 1.40 -24.82
C ALA A 394 -2.68 2.31 -23.76
N SER A 395 -2.37 3.54 -24.14
CA SER A 395 -1.96 4.58 -23.22
C SER A 395 -2.70 5.87 -23.47
N GLN A 396 -3.06 6.60 -22.40
CA GLN A 396 -3.60 7.94 -22.52
C GLN A 396 -2.57 8.98 -22.10
N ASP A 397 -2.46 9.98 -22.95
CA ASP A 397 -2.02 11.30 -22.53
C ASP A 397 -3.27 12.18 -22.28
N GLY A 398 -3.11 13.35 -21.67
CA GLY A 398 -4.24 14.23 -21.32
C GLY A 398 -5.15 14.67 -22.49
N ARG A 399 -4.87 14.30 -23.74
CA ARG A 399 -5.63 14.67 -24.95
C ARG A 399 -5.95 13.50 -25.87
N GLU A 400 -5.06 12.51 -25.97
CA GLU A 400 -5.10 11.46 -26.97
C GLU A 400 -4.87 10.08 -26.35
N THR A 401 -5.51 9.06 -26.93
CA THR A 401 -5.26 7.66 -26.58
C THR A 401 -4.42 7.00 -27.68
N HIS A 402 -3.21 6.57 -27.34
CA HIS A 402 -2.29 5.90 -28.24
C HIS A 402 -2.40 4.39 -28.11
N ILE A 403 -2.32 3.70 -29.25
CA ILE A 403 -2.37 2.24 -29.34
C ILE A 403 -1.03 1.72 -29.85
N TRP A 404 -0.47 0.74 -29.15
CA TRP A 404 0.86 0.20 -29.41
C TRP A 404 0.79 -1.31 -29.63
N ASP A 405 1.57 -1.81 -30.57
CA ASP A 405 1.85 -3.24 -30.71
C ASP A 405 2.99 -3.62 -29.76
N VAL A 406 2.73 -4.52 -28.83
CA VAL A 406 3.69 -4.95 -27.80
C VAL A 406 4.79 -5.81 -28.41
N ASN A 407 4.49 -6.60 -29.45
CA ASN A 407 5.44 -7.50 -30.09
C ASN A 407 6.37 -6.75 -31.04
N LEU A 408 5.77 -5.93 -31.89
CA LEU A 408 6.49 -5.18 -32.93
C LEU A 408 7.15 -3.92 -32.35
N GLN A 409 6.75 -3.49 -31.16
CA GLN A 409 7.17 -2.25 -30.52
C GLN A 409 6.91 -1.03 -31.42
N THR A 410 5.76 -1.03 -32.08
CA THR A 410 5.35 0.03 -33.01
C THR A 410 4.09 0.74 -32.53
N HIS A 411 4.02 2.02 -32.84
CA HIS A 411 2.80 2.81 -32.68
C HIS A 411 1.82 2.47 -33.80
N LEU A 412 0.58 2.08 -33.47
CA LEU A 412 -0.43 1.61 -34.41
C LEU A 412 -1.46 2.68 -34.75
N ALA A 413 -1.94 3.42 -33.76
CA ALA A 413 -3.03 4.39 -33.93
C ALA A 413 -3.09 5.42 -32.81
N ILE A 414 -3.75 6.54 -33.11
CA ILE A 414 -4.21 7.55 -32.14
C ILE A 414 -5.73 7.57 -32.20
N LEU A 415 -6.38 7.46 -31.04
CA LEU A 415 -7.82 7.60 -30.87
C LEU A 415 -8.09 8.93 -30.19
N THR A 416 -8.91 9.78 -30.81
CA THR A 416 -9.30 11.07 -30.26
C THR A 416 -10.78 11.05 -29.88
N GLY A 417 -11.11 11.54 -28.69
CA GLY A 417 -12.47 11.93 -28.34
C GLY A 417 -12.73 13.32 -28.90
N ASN A 418 -13.85 13.56 -29.58
CA ASN A 418 -14.22 14.89 -30.06
C ASN A 418 -14.43 15.84 -28.87
N GLY A 419 -13.36 16.52 -28.46
CA GLY A 419 -13.33 17.40 -27.30
C GLY A 419 -12.31 18.53 -27.49
N GLY A 420 -12.61 19.41 -28.46
CA GLY A 420 -12.30 20.84 -28.42
C GLY A 420 -10.87 21.30 -28.14
N GLU A 421 -10.27 21.90 -29.17
CA GLU A 421 -9.17 22.86 -29.09
C GLU A 421 -9.31 23.82 -27.89
N ASN A 422 -8.51 23.62 -26.83
CA ASN A 422 -8.05 24.59 -25.79
C ASN A 422 -7.80 23.94 -24.41
N LEU A 423 -7.16 22.76 -24.34
CA LEU A 423 -6.67 22.23 -23.07
C LEU A 423 -5.29 22.83 -22.77
N THR A 424 -5.25 23.97 -22.08
CA THR A 424 -3.99 24.64 -21.66
C THR A 424 -3.46 24.12 -20.32
N SER A 425 -4.17 23.22 -19.64
CA SER A 425 -3.76 22.64 -18.36
C SER A 425 -3.51 21.13 -18.45
N SER A 426 -2.49 20.70 -17.73
CA SER A 426 -2.14 19.31 -17.49
C SER A 426 -3.31 18.53 -16.88
N ALA A 427 -3.75 17.45 -17.53
CA ALA A 427 -4.64 16.47 -16.92
C ALA A 427 -3.80 15.50 -16.07
N PHE A 428 -4.25 15.17 -14.86
CA PHE A 428 -3.51 14.35 -13.92
C PHE A 428 -4.06 12.93 -13.80
N PHE A 429 -5.35 12.72 -14.06
CA PHE A 429 -5.98 11.41 -13.85
C PHE A 429 -6.97 11.09 -14.95
N VAL A 430 -6.69 10.02 -15.69
CA VAL A 430 -7.55 9.55 -16.76
C VAL A 430 -7.61 8.02 -16.76
N GLY A 431 -8.84 7.50 -16.67
CA GLY A 431 -9.11 6.07 -16.68
C GLY A 431 -9.16 5.52 -18.11
N LEU A 432 -8.50 4.38 -18.31
CA LEU A 432 -8.62 3.53 -19.50
C LEU A 432 -8.91 2.10 -19.07
N ASP A 433 -9.78 1.43 -19.81
CA ASP A 433 -10.03 0.01 -19.61
C ASP A 433 -10.51 -0.69 -20.88
N TYR A 434 -10.05 -1.92 -21.10
CA TYR A 434 -10.57 -2.77 -22.17
C TYR A 434 -11.75 -3.60 -21.65
N SER A 435 -12.74 -3.84 -22.51
CA SER A 435 -13.76 -4.84 -22.21
C SER A 435 -13.10 -6.24 -22.11
N PRO A 436 -13.63 -7.16 -21.29
CA PRO A 436 -13.04 -8.49 -21.10
C PRO A 436 -12.87 -9.31 -22.39
N ASP A 437 -13.72 -9.07 -23.39
CA ASP A 437 -13.66 -9.69 -24.71
C ASP A 437 -12.71 -8.99 -25.69
N GLY A 438 -12.12 -7.86 -25.30
CA GLY A 438 -11.20 -7.05 -26.08
C GLY A 438 -11.84 -6.29 -27.24
N GLN A 439 -13.17 -6.24 -27.34
CA GLN A 439 -13.87 -5.55 -28.44
C GLN A 439 -13.90 -4.02 -28.25
N PHE A 440 -13.99 -3.57 -27.01
CA PHE A 440 -14.13 -2.16 -26.66
C PHE A 440 -12.95 -1.68 -25.83
N LEU A 441 -12.58 -0.43 -26.06
CA LEU A 441 -11.76 0.37 -25.15
C LEU A 441 -12.63 1.52 -24.65
N ALA A 442 -12.68 1.71 -23.33
CA ALA A 442 -13.33 2.84 -22.70
C ALA A 442 -12.29 3.82 -22.15
N GLY A 443 -12.57 5.11 -22.19
CA GLY A 443 -11.72 6.15 -21.64
C GLY A 443 -12.48 7.36 -21.14
N GLY A 444 -12.05 7.91 -20.00
CA GLY A 444 -12.47 9.22 -19.52
C GLY A 444 -11.56 10.34 -20.03
N TYR A 445 -11.87 11.58 -19.68
CA TYR A 445 -10.92 12.71 -19.70
C TYR A 445 -11.26 13.67 -18.56
N GLU A 446 -10.25 14.20 -17.87
CA GLU A 446 -10.43 15.07 -16.70
C GLU A 446 -11.23 16.37 -16.96
N TYR A 447 -11.25 16.83 -18.20
CA TYR A 447 -11.99 18.03 -18.60
C TYR A 447 -13.19 17.72 -19.50
N ASN A 448 -13.51 16.43 -19.67
CA ASN A 448 -14.65 15.99 -20.46
C ASN A 448 -15.65 15.23 -19.57
N THR A 449 -16.92 15.55 -19.73
CA THR A 449 -18.02 14.93 -18.99
C THR A 449 -18.48 13.60 -19.56
N ALA A 450 -17.95 13.19 -20.70
CA ALA A 450 -18.32 11.96 -21.38
C ALA A 450 -17.37 10.81 -21.07
N VAL A 451 -17.91 9.59 -21.04
CA VAL A 451 -17.13 8.37 -21.18
C VAL A 451 -17.06 8.02 -22.66
N HIS A 452 -15.88 7.92 -23.24
CA HIS A 452 -15.70 7.60 -24.66
C HIS A 452 -15.49 6.11 -24.86
N ILE A 453 -16.10 5.55 -25.91
CA ILE A 453 -15.99 4.14 -26.28
C ILE A 453 -15.46 4.00 -27.71
N TRP A 454 -14.42 3.19 -27.88
CA TRP A 454 -13.79 2.89 -29.18
C TRP A 454 -13.82 1.39 -29.48
N TYR A 455 -13.93 1.04 -30.76
CA TYR A 455 -13.73 -0.34 -31.22
C TYR A 455 -12.24 -0.60 -31.43
N VAL A 456 -11.75 -1.75 -30.96
CA VAL A 456 -10.35 -2.16 -31.14
C VAL A 456 -10.14 -2.58 -32.59
N GLY A 457 -9.77 -1.62 -33.45
CA GLY A 457 -9.54 -1.84 -34.89
C GLY A 457 -9.81 -0.65 -35.81
N ARG A 458 -10.54 0.39 -35.36
CA ARG A 458 -10.66 1.79 -35.85
C ARG A 458 -11.99 2.41 -35.36
N THR A 459 -12.03 3.76 -35.34
CA THR A 459 -13.16 4.68 -35.07
C THR A 459 -13.72 4.74 -33.63
N HIS A 460 -14.01 5.98 -33.19
CA HIS A 460 -14.86 6.30 -32.04
C HIS A 460 -16.30 5.88 -32.37
N ILE A 461 -16.92 5.08 -31.49
CA ILE A 461 -18.28 4.58 -31.71
C ILE A 461 -19.28 5.51 -31.04
N ASP A 462 -19.08 5.75 -29.74
CA ASP A 462 -20.11 6.33 -28.90
C ASP A 462 -19.51 7.05 -27.68
N ALA A 463 -20.33 7.88 -27.04
CA ALA A 463 -19.98 8.60 -25.83
C ALA A 463 -21.13 8.50 -24.82
N PHE A 464 -20.87 7.94 -23.64
CA PHE A 464 -21.86 7.90 -22.57
C PHE A 464 -21.90 9.27 -21.88
N ILE A 465 -23.01 9.98 -22.06
CA ILE A 465 -23.20 11.34 -21.55
C ILE A 465 -24.05 11.31 -20.28
N GLY A 466 -23.58 11.95 -19.20
CA GLY A 466 -24.37 12.12 -17.98
C GLY A 466 -23.61 12.66 -16.77
N HIS A 467 -22.28 12.53 -16.72
CA HIS A 467 -21.50 13.26 -15.71
C HIS A 467 -21.58 14.76 -15.92
N THR A 468 -21.33 15.53 -14.87
CA THR A 468 -21.36 17.00 -14.90
C THR A 468 -19.98 17.65 -14.81
N ALA A 469 -18.94 16.83 -14.62
CA ALA A 469 -17.54 17.22 -14.67
C ALA A 469 -16.68 16.07 -15.22
N GLY A 470 -15.38 16.28 -15.30
CA GLY A 470 -14.37 15.33 -15.79
C GLY A 470 -14.55 13.88 -15.35
N VAL A 471 -14.43 12.93 -16.28
CA VAL A 471 -14.38 11.49 -15.96
C VAL A 471 -12.92 11.08 -15.71
N THR A 472 -12.67 10.52 -14.54
CA THR A 472 -11.32 10.28 -14.00
C THR A 472 -10.93 8.82 -14.01
N SER A 473 -11.92 7.92 -13.97
CA SER A 473 -11.73 6.47 -13.94
C SER A 473 -12.89 5.79 -14.66
N VAL A 474 -12.60 4.70 -15.36
CA VAL A 474 -13.59 3.82 -15.99
C VAL A 474 -13.15 2.37 -15.81
N LYS A 475 -14.09 1.47 -15.57
CA LYS A 475 -13.85 0.03 -15.47
C LYS A 475 -15.03 -0.78 -15.97
N PHE A 476 -14.77 -1.76 -16.83
CA PHE A 476 -15.79 -2.73 -17.23
C PHE A 476 -16.03 -3.74 -16.12
N SER A 477 -17.28 -4.22 -16.00
CA SER A 477 -17.55 -5.39 -15.17
C SER A 477 -16.85 -6.63 -15.75
N PRO A 478 -16.57 -7.66 -14.93
CA PRO A 478 -15.95 -8.91 -15.39
C PRO A 478 -16.73 -9.62 -16.50
N ASP A 479 -18.06 -9.43 -16.57
CA ASP A 479 -18.91 -9.97 -17.63
C ASP A 479 -19.06 -9.05 -18.86
N GLY A 480 -18.47 -7.84 -18.81
CA GLY A 480 -18.47 -6.84 -19.87
C GLY A 480 -19.83 -6.16 -20.13
N ARG A 481 -20.86 -6.42 -19.32
CA ARG A 481 -22.22 -5.89 -19.57
C ARG A 481 -22.39 -4.46 -19.08
N ILE A 482 -21.71 -4.10 -18.01
CA ILE A 482 -21.77 -2.76 -17.44
C ILE A 482 -20.39 -2.12 -17.41
N LEU A 483 -20.39 -0.80 -17.38
CA LEU A 483 -19.21 0.04 -17.16
C LEU A 483 -19.45 0.88 -15.91
N ALA A 484 -18.49 0.94 -15.00
CA ALA A 484 -18.46 1.90 -13.92
C ALA A 484 -17.57 3.09 -14.31
N SER A 485 -17.94 4.31 -13.91
CA SER A 485 -17.09 5.49 -14.05
C SER A 485 -17.09 6.36 -12.80
N GLY A 486 -15.92 6.86 -12.42
CA GLY A 486 -15.73 7.88 -11.39
C GLY A 486 -15.47 9.26 -12.00
N SER A 487 -15.85 10.33 -11.30
CA SER A 487 -15.77 11.69 -11.83
C SER A 487 -15.41 12.77 -10.79
N ASN A 488 -14.92 13.90 -11.32
CA ASN A 488 -14.80 15.19 -10.63
C ASN A 488 -16.14 15.71 -10.09
N ASP A 489 -17.27 15.18 -10.57
CA ASP A 489 -18.60 15.53 -10.05
C ASP A 489 -18.99 14.81 -8.75
N GLN A 490 -18.01 14.12 -8.14
CA GLN A 490 -18.15 13.44 -6.84
C GLN A 490 -19.06 12.20 -6.91
N THR A 491 -19.42 11.74 -8.11
CA THR A 491 -20.29 10.56 -8.28
C THR A 491 -19.57 9.41 -8.95
N VAL A 492 -20.08 8.21 -8.67
CA VAL A 492 -19.79 7.00 -9.45
C VAL A 492 -21.05 6.67 -10.25
N ARG A 493 -20.90 6.41 -11.55
CA ARG A 493 -22.00 6.06 -12.45
C ARG A 493 -21.82 4.68 -13.02
N ILE A 494 -22.94 3.95 -13.14
CA ILE A 494 -23.00 2.64 -13.79
C ILE A 494 -23.75 2.78 -15.10
N TRP A 495 -23.18 2.24 -16.17
CA TRP A 495 -23.69 2.33 -17.52
C TRP A 495 -23.96 0.94 -18.08
N ASP A 496 -25.04 0.80 -18.83
CA ASP A 496 -25.24 -0.37 -19.68
C ASP A 496 -24.38 -0.21 -20.94
N VAL A 497 -23.47 -1.15 -21.19
CA VAL A 497 -22.52 -1.05 -22.30
C VAL A 497 -23.22 -1.12 -23.66
N SER A 498 -24.32 -1.87 -23.76
CA SER A 498 -25.02 -2.11 -25.03
C SER A 498 -25.89 -0.93 -25.47
N THR A 499 -26.40 -0.15 -24.52
CA THR A 499 -27.31 0.98 -24.77
C THR A 499 -26.70 2.35 -24.48
N GLY A 500 -25.59 2.40 -23.72
CA GLY A 500 -24.95 3.63 -23.26
C GLY A 500 -25.76 4.41 -22.21
N TYR A 501 -26.87 3.86 -21.73
CA TYR A 501 -27.69 4.51 -20.71
C TYR A 501 -27.10 4.33 -19.31
N ASN A 502 -27.21 5.38 -18.51
CA ASN A 502 -26.91 5.32 -17.09
C ASN A 502 -27.99 4.47 -16.37
N ILE A 503 -27.57 3.38 -15.74
CA ILE A 503 -28.42 2.49 -14.94
C ILE A 503 -28.56 3.05 -13.51
N SER A 504 -27.43 3.42 -12.92
CA SER A 504 -27.35 3.86 -11.52
C SER A 504 -26.34 4.98 -11.33
N THR A 505 -26.54 5.78 -10.28
CA THR A 505 -25.61 6.83 -9.83
C THR A 505 -25.42 6.70 -8.33
N PHE A 506 -24.22 6.33 -7.91
CA PHE A 506 -23.81 6.25 -6.52
C PHE A 506 -23.28 7.61 -6.05
N LYS A 507 -23.78 8.04 -4.89
CA LYS A 507 -23.42 9.31 -4.24
C LYS A 507 -22.94 9.01 -2.83
N GLY A 508 -21.87 9.68 -2.40
CA GLY A 508 -21.31 9.49 -1.06
C GLY A 508 -19.96 10.19 -0.92
N HIS A 509 -19.14 10.15 -1.97
CA HIS A 509 -17.91 10.93 -2.04
C HIS A 509 -18.19 12.43 -1.91
N THR A 510 -17.33 13.15 -1.19
CA THR A 510 -17.46 14.59 -0.92
C THR A 510 -16.50 15.44 -1.74
N ASP A 511 -15.60 14.80 -2.50
CA ASP A 511 -14.68 15.41 -3.45
C ASP A 511 -14.51 14.46 -4.66
N ARG A 512 -13.63 14.79 -5.60
CA ARG A 512 -13.33 14.02 -6.82
C ARG A 512 -13.13 12.52 -6.52
N VAL A 513 -13.81 11.68 -7.29
CA VAL A 513 -13.51 10.24 -7.35
C VAL A 513 -12.28 10.05 -8.23
N HIS A 514 -11.26 9.33 -7.76
CA HIS A 514 -10.02 9.08 -8.48
C HIS A 514 -10.01 7.73 -9.19
N CYS A 515 -10.55 6.69 -8.56
CA CYS A 515 -10.54 5.34 -9.09
C CYS A 515 -11.85 4.61 -8.80
N VAL A 516 -12.23 3.71 -9.70
CA VAL A 516 -13.24 2.67 -9.51
C VAL A 516 -12.63 1.32 -9.90
N ASP A 517 -13.00 0.24 -9.23
CA ASP A 517 -12.58 -1.12 -9.59
C ASP A 517 -13.62 -2.16 -9.16
N PHE A 518 -13.78 -3.23 -9.93
CA PHE A 518 -14.68 -4.33 -9.61
C PHE A 518 -13.92 -5.48 -8.96
N ASN A 519 -14.56 -6.17 -8.01
CA ASN A 519 -14.07 -7.48 -7.61
C ASN A 519 -14.29 -8.52 -8.74
N HIS A 520 -13.64 -9.68 -8.63
CA HIS A 520 -13.57 -10.65 -9.72
C HIS A 520 -14.92 -11.19 -10.20
N ASP A 521 -15.92 -11.27 -9.33
CA ASP A 521 -17.28 -11.72 -9.68
C ASP A 521 -18.25 -10.58 -10.03
N GLY A 522 -17.82 -9.33 -9.89
CA GLY A 522 -18.62 -8.13 -10.17
C GLY A 522 -19.71 -7.83 -9.14
N SER A 523 -19.73 -8.54 -7.99
CA SER A 523 -20.71 -8.31 -6.92
C SER A 523 -20.44 -7.04 -6.11
N ILE A 524 -19.18 -6.60 -6.05
CA ILE A 524 -18.76 -5.41 -5.32
C ILE A 524 -17.97 -4.49 -6.26
N LEU A 525 -18.36 -3.22 -6.28
CA LEU A 525 -17.58 -2.15 -6.85
C LEU A 525 -16.91 -1.38 -5.72
N ALA A 526 -15.60 -1.15 -5.80
CA ALA A 526 -14.92 -0.21 -4.92
C ALA A 526 -14.68 1.12 -5.65
N SER A 527 -14.71 2.23 -4.91
CA SER A 527 -14.29 3.54 -5.40
C SER A 527 -13.47 4.28 -4.37
N CYS A 528 -12.54 5.12 -4.82
CA CYS A 528 -11.70 5.92 -3.93
C CYS A 528 -11.53 7.34 -4.47
N GLY A 529 -11.19 8.30 -3.60
CA GLY A 529 -11.18 9.70 -4.02
C GLY A 529 -10.31 10.65 -3.19
N LYS A 530 -10.42 11.92 -3.56
CA LYS A 530 -9.73 13.07 -2.95
C LYS A 530 -10.21 13.40 -1.54
N ASP A 531 -11.36 12.86 -1.15
CA ASP A 531 -11.90 12.94 0.22
C ASP A 531 -11.27 11.91 1.18
N ASN A 532 -10.14 11.32 0.79
CA ASN A 532 -9.36 10.33 1.54
C ASN A 532 -10.16 9.06 1.88
N SER A 533 -11.26 8.78 1.17
CA SER A 533 -12.15 7.67 1.47
C SER A 533 -12.08 6.54 0.44
N ILE A 534 -12.48 5.34 0.88
CA ILE A 534 -12.75 4.19 0.03
C ILE A 534 -14.18 3.74 0.29
N PHE A 535 -15.00 3.69 -0.76
CA PHE A 535 -16.34 3.11 -0.71
C PHE A 535 -16.35 1.72 -1.33
N PHE A 536 -17.19 0.85 -0.78
CA PHE A 536 -17.58 -0.43 -1.34
C PHE A 536 -19.08 -0.41 -1.58
N TRP A 537 -19.48 -0.59 -2.82
CA TRP A 537 -20.87 -0.60 -3.29
C TRP A 537 -21.25 -2.04 -3.59
N ASP A 538 -22.29 -2.55 -2.93
CA ASP A 538 -22.88 -3.83 -3.29
C ASP A 538 -23.69 -3.64 -4.58
N MET A 539 -23.38 -4.41 -5.62
CA MET A 539 -24.05 -4.28 -6.93
C MET A 539 -25.45 -4.93 -6.96
N SER A 540 -25.80 -5.68 -5.92
CA SER A 540 -27.11 -6.34 -5.77
C SER A 540 -28.07 -5.58 -4.84
N SER A 541 -27.59 -4.64 -4.04
CA SER A 541 -28.39 -3.80 -3.15
C SER A 541 -28.07 -2.31 -3.31
N GLU A 542 -28.72 -1.44 -2.54
CA GLU A 542 -28.36 -0.01 -2.46
C GLU A 542 -27.39 0.24 -1.28
N ASP A 543 -26.89 -0.82 -0.64
CA ASP A 543 -26.02 -0.70 0.52
C ASP A 543 -24.60 -0.33 0.09
N SER A 544 -23.99 0.54 0.88
CA SER A 544 -22.58 0.87 0.74
C SER A 544 -21.88 0.87 2.09
N ARG A 545 -20.61 0.48 2.07
CA ARG A 545 -19.70 0.60 3.21
C ARG A 545 -18.61 1.60 2.85
N VAL A 546 -18.16 2.36 3.83
CA VAL A 546 -17.11 3.37 3.64
C VAL A 546 -16.01 3.22 4.67
N ILE A 547 -14.77 3.36 4.22
CA ILE A 547 -13.60 3.61 5.04
C ILE A 547 -13.29 5.10 4.91
N HIS A 548 -13.56 5.86 5.97
CA HIS A 548 -13.16 7.27 6.03
C HIS A 548 -11.68 7.39 6.40
N SER A 549 -10.99 8.37 5.81
CA SER A 549 -9.58 8.64 6.11
C SER A 549 -8.68 7.41 5.96
N ALA A 550 -8.88 6.66 4.87
CA ALA A 550 -8.08 5.48 4.54
C ALA A 550 -6.58 5.81 4.44
N HIS A 551 -6.27 6.99 3.93
CA HIS A 551 -4.93 7.56 3.81
C HIS A 551 -4.84 8.94 4.47
N ARG A 552 -3.61 9.40 4.77
CA ARG A 552 -3.37 10.75 5.34
C ARG A 552 -3.68 11.87 4.34
N ASP A 553 -3.65 11.53 3.06
CA ASP A 553 -4.00 12.36 1.91
C ASP A 553 -4.96 11.58 0.99
N GLU A 554 -5.25 12.11 -0.20
CA GLU A 554 -6.13 11.50 -1.20
C GLU A 554 -5.78 10.03 -1.49
N VAL A 555 -6.80 9.22 -1.77
CA VAL A 555 -6.60 7.83 -2.22
C VAL A 555 -6.59 7.82 -3.75
N ARG A 556 -5.42 7.58 -4.35
CA ARG A 556 -5.22 7.75 -5.80
C ARG A 556 -5.68 6.57 -6.62
N LYS A 557 -5.45 5.36 -6.11
CA LYS A 557 -5.78 4.13 -6.82
C LYS A 557 -6.15 3.02 -5.84
N ILE A 558 -6.98 2.11 -6.31
CA ILE A 558 -7.33 0.85 -5.66
C ILE A 558 -7.23 -0.29 -6.67
N ALA A 559 -6.94 -1.49 -6.19
CA ALA A 559 -7.02 -2.72 -6.97
C ALA A 559 -7.49 -3.89 -6.11
N PHE A 560 -8.42 -4.69 -6.61
CA PHE A 560 -8.84 -5.92 -5.96
C PHE A 560 -7.82 -7.04 -6.08
N SER A 561 -7.66 -7.80 -5.00
CA SER A 561 -7.00 -9.11 -5.08
C SER A 561 -7.81 -10.06 -5.96
N LYS A 562 -7.15 -11.06 -6.54
CA LYS A 562 -7.77 -11.96 -7.52
C LYS A 562 -8.97 -12.72 -6.97
N GLU A 563 -8.93 -13.08 -5.69
CA GLU A 563 -10.01 -13.74 -4.97
C GLU A 563 -11.11 -12.76 -4.48
N GLY A 564 -10.90 -11.45 -4.62
CA GLY A 564 -11.85 -10.40 -4.20
C GLY A 564 -11.94 -10.18 -2.69
N LYS A 565 -11.10 -10.86 -1.90
CA LYS A 565 -11.11 -10.84 -0.44
C LYS A 565 -10.47 -9.57 0.13
N TYR A 566 -9.46 -9.03 -0.57
CA TYR A 566 -8.71 -7.86 -0.14
C TYR A 566 -8.65 -6.81 -1.25
N ILE A 567 -8.38 -5.57 -0.87
CA ILE A 567 -7.96 -4.51 -1.80
C ILE A 567 -6.60 -3.96 -1.38
N VAL A 568 -5.84 -3.50 -2.36
CA VAL A 568 -4.70 -2.61 -2.13
C VAL A 568 -5.08 -1.20 -2.53
N SER A 569 -4.65 -0.21 -1.76
CA SER A 569 -4.86 1.22 -2.05
C SER A 569 -3.56 2.00 -1.92
N CYS A 570 -3.45 3.13 -2.62
CA CYS A 570 -2.26 3.96 -2.58
C CYS A 570 -2.57 5.45 -2.33
N GLY A 571 -1.66 6.10 -1.61
CA GLY A 571 -1.84 7.45 -1.11
C GLY A 571 -1.24 8.57 -1.98
N GLY A 572 -1.77 9.77 -1.75
CA GLY A 572 -1.38 11.03 -2.39
C GLY A 572 -0.02 11.59 -1.97
N TRP A 573 0.13 12.90 -2.06
CA TRP A 573 1.40 13.61 -1.83
C TRP A 573 1.89 13.42 -0.40
N ASP A 574 1.01 13.62 0.58
CA ASP A 574 1.38 13.48 2.01
C ASP A 574 1.25 12.04 2.52
N ASP A 575 1.08 11.06 1.64
CA ASP A 575 1.02 9.64 1.99
C ASP A 575 1.68 8.73 0.93
N SER A 576 3.00 8.51 1.06
CA SER A 576 3.77 7.60 0.20
C SER A 576 3.55 6.10 0.49
N SER A 577 2.50 5.73 1.24
CA SER A 577 2.24 4.33 1.60
C SER A 577 1.28 3.62 0.65
N VAL A 578 1.42 2.29 0.61
CA VAL A 578 0.41 1.37 0.07
C VAL A 578 -0.25 0.65 1.24
N LYS A 579 -1.57 0.49 1.22
CA LYS A 579 -2.32 -0.16 2.29
C LYS A 579 -3.11 -1.34 1.77
N VAL A 580 -3.20 -2.39 2.58
CA VAL A 580 -3.99 -3.61 2.29
C VAL A 580 -5.18 -3.62 3.24
N TRP A 581 -6.38 -3.83 2.70
CA TRP A 581 -7.63 -3.82 3.46
C TRP A 581 -8.39 -5.10 3.26
N TYR A 582 -9.01 -5.60 4.33
CA TYR A 582 -9.94 -6.69 4.23
C TYR A 582 -11.31 -6.18 3.77
N VAL A 583 -11.80 -6.67 2.62
CA VAL A 583 -13.00 -6.11 1.98
C VAL A 583 -14.20 -6.22 2.91
N ASN A 584 -14.46 -7.38 3.51
CA ASN A 584 -15.71 -7.62 4.24
C ASN A 584 -15.88 -6.76 5.50
N THR A 585 -14.80 -6.43 6.21
CA THR A 585 -14.86 -5.61 7.44
C THR A 585 -14.44 -4.16 7.19
N GLY A 586 -13.64 -3.91 6.16
CA GLY A 586 -12.96 -2.63 5.96
C GLY A 586 -11.76 -2.42 6.88
N GLU A 587 -11.30 -3.46 7.58
CA GLU A 587 -10.14 -3.37 8.47
C GLU A 587 -8.83 -3.24 7.70
N LEU A 588 -7.95 -2.37 8.20
CA LEU A 588 -6.59 -2.24 7.71
C LEU A 588 -5.78 -3.47 8.12
N VAL A 589 -5.32 -4.23 7.14
CA VAL A 589 -4.51 -5.43 7.34
C VAL A 589 -3.04 -5.05 7.49
N ARG A 590 -2.51 -4.23 6.58
CA ARG A 590 -1.11 -3.84 6.57
C ARG A 590 -0.90 -2.48 5.92
N THR A 591 0.07 -1.71 6.44
CA THR A 591 0.61 -0.53 5.78
C THR A 591 2.02 -0.85 5.30
N LEU A 592 2.24 -0.73 4.00
CA LEU A 592 3.49 -0.97 3.31
C LEU A 592 4.16 0.39 3.05
N LYS A 593 5.35 0.56 3.61
CA LYS A 593 6.20 1.74 3.43
C LYS A 593 7.37 1.38 2.55
N GLY A 594 7.78 2.27 1.67
CA GLY A 594 8.85 1.96 0.71
C GLY A 594 8.97 2.91 -0.47
N HIS A 595 7.99 3.78 -0.69
CA HIS A 595 8.13 4.87 -1.65
C HIS A 595 8.53 6.17 -0.94
N GLY A 596 9.41 6.95 -1.56
CA GLY A 596 9.88 8.25 -1.05
C GLY A 596 8.90 9.38 -1.37
N TYR A 597 8.00 9.18 -2.33
CA TYR A 597 7.00 10.16 -2.75
C TYR A 597 5.66 9.49 -3.05
N SER A 598 4.67 10.29 -3.45
CA SER A 598 3.33 9.80 -3.72
C SER A 598 3.27 8.62 -4.69
N VAL A 599 2.42 7.65 -4.34
CA VAL A 599 2.13 6.48 -5.15
C VAL A 599 0.92 6.76 -6.04
N LEU A 600 1.11 6.71 -7.35
CA LEU A 600 0.08 7.09 -8.32
C LEU A 600 -0.79 5.94 -8.79
N ASP A 601 -0.26 4.72 -8.75
CA ASP A 601 -0.94 3.57 -9.34
C ASP A 601 -0.56 2.28 -8.62
N VAL A 602 -1.54 1.38 -8.49
CA VAL A 602 -1.37 0.02 -7.96
C VAL A 602 -2.15 -0.97 -8.82
N VAL A 603 -1.55 -2.13 -9.09
CA VAL A 603 -2.16 -3.16 -9.94
C VAL A 603 -1.68 -4.56 -9.58
N PHE A 604 -2.59 -5.53 -9.54
CA PHE A 604 -2.25 -6.95 -9.36
C PHE A 604 -1.76 -7.60 -10.65
N SER A 605 -0.84 -8.54 -10.53
CA SER A 605 -0.50 -9.47 -11.61
C SER A 605 -1.67 -10.42 -11.87
N ALA A 606 -1.77 -10.94 -13.10
CA ALA A 606 -2.86 -11.81 -13.51
C ALA A 606 -2.96 -13.12 -12.69
N ASP A 607 -1.85 -13.59 -12.13
CA ASP A 607 -1.83 -14.74 -11.24
C ASP A 607 -2.29 -14.42 -9.81
N GLY A 608 -2.34 -13.13 -9.42
CA GLY A 608 -2.71 -12.64 -8.09
C GLY A 608 -1.61 -12.77 -7.04
N GLN A 609 -0.41 -13.25 -7.39
CA GLN A 609 0.66 -13.48 -6.42
C GLN A 609 1.52 -12.24 -6.16
N THR A 610 1.45 -11.26 -7.05
CA THR A 610 2.24 -10.03 -6.99
C THR A 610 1.33 -8.84 -7.23
N PHE A 611 1.65 -7.70 -6.65
CA PHE A 611 1.13 -6.43 -7.16
C PHE A 611 2.27 -5.44 -7.31
N ALA A 612 2.09 -4.49 -8.21
CA ALA A 612 3.03 -3.41 -8.46
C ALA A 612 2.47 -2.11 -7.90
N SER A 613 3.35 -1.25 -7.37
CA SER A 613 3.05 0.15 -7.06
C SER A 613 4.01 1.07 -7.81
N GLY A 614 3.48 2.03 -8.55
CA GLY A 614 4.26 3.05 -9.25
C GLY A 614 4.22 4.38 -8.52
N SER A 615 5.38 4.99 -8.27
CA SER A 615 5.49 6.25 -7.54
C SER A 615 6.16 7.35 -8.34
N MET A 616 5.80 8.58 -7.97
CA MET A 616 6.46 9.80 -8.43
C MET A 616 7.94 9.89 -7.99
N ASP A 617 8.39 9.05 -7.05
CA ASP A 617 9.82 8.89 -6.73
C ASP A 617 10.64 8.23 -7.86
N GLY A 618 9.97 7.91 -8.98
CA GLY A 618 10.56 7.33 -10.18
C GLY A 618 10.74 5.82 -10.11
N THR A 619 10.22 5.15 -9.09
CA THR A 619 10.35 3.69 -8.92
C THR A 619 9.01 2.95 -9.05
N VAL A 620 9.13 1.67 -9.38
CA VAL A 620 8.06 0.69 -9.23
C VAL A 620 8.51 -0.39 -8.26
N LEU A 621 7.72 -0.62 -7.21
CA LEU A 621 7.93 -1.72 -6.29
C LEU A 621 7.01 -2.89 -6.65
N LEU A 622 7.58 -4.08 -6.72
CA LEU A 622 6.84 -5.34 -6.84
C LEU A 622 6.75 -5.98 -5.46
N TRP A 623 5.53 -6.24 -5.02
CA TRP A 623 5.22 -6.75 -3.70
C TRP A 623 4.81 -8.21 -3.80
N ASP A 624 5.34 -9.06 -2.92
CA ASP A 624 4.88 -10.43 -2.78
C ASP A 624 3.61 -10.45 -1.92
N TYR A 625 2.47 -10.60 -2.60
CA TYR A 625 1.16 -10.53 -1.96
C TYR A 625 0.98 -11.61 -0.90
N ASN A 626 1.46 -12.83 -1.15
CA ASN A 626 1.33 -13.93 -0.22
C ASN A 626 2.20 -13.70 1.02
N SER A 627 3.44 -13.24 0.84
CA SER A 627 4.32 -12.92 1.97
C SER A 627 3.77 -11.81 2.86
N ILE A 628 3.06 -10.84 2.28
CA ILE A 628 2.42 -9.73 3.01
C ILE A 628 1.29 -10.23 3.91
N LEU A 629 0.58 -11.28 3.48
CA LEU A 629 -0.51 -11.88 4.23
C LEU A 629 -0.05 -12.99 5.21
N ASP A 630 1.06 -13.68 4.93
CA ASP A 630 1.55 -14.87 5.69
C ASP A 630 2.25 -14.55 7.02
N THR A 631 1.96 -13.39 7.62
CA THR A 631 2.36 -13.09 9.00
C THR A 631 1.21 -13.49 9.93
N LYS A 632 1.55 -14.13 11.05
CA LYS A 632 0.63 -14.73 12.05
C LYS A 632 -0.44 -13.79 12.66
N ASP A 633 -0.57 -12.56 12.17
CA ASP A 633 -1.47 -11.52 12.66
C ASP A 633 -2.84 -11.50 11.96
N ILE A 634 -3.10 -12.38 10.99
CA ILE A 634 -4.44 -12.56 10.40
C ILE A 634 -4.93 -13.97 10.70
N GLN A 635 -5.27 -14.24 11.97
CA GLN A 635 -6.40 -15.12 12.18
C GLN A 635 -7.62 -14.37 11.67
N GLU A 636 -8.29 -14.94 10.66
CA GLU A 636 -9.56 -14.44 10.16
C GLU A 636 -10.49 -14.20 11.35
N LYS A 637 -10.76 -12.93 11.67
CA LYS A 637 -11.74 -12.60 12.70
C LYS A 637 -13.12 -12.93 12.13
N SER A 638 -13.54 -14.18 12.30
CA SER A 638 -14.87 -14.64 11.93
C SER A 638 -15.89 -13.78 12.69
N ARG A 639 -16.94 -13.31 12.02
CA ARG A 639 -18.05 -12.60 12.70
C ARG A 639 -18.68 -13.43 13.81
N GLU A 640 -18.54 -14.74 13.70
CA GLU A 640 -19.03 -15.73 14.63
C GLU A 640 -18.11 -15.94 15.86
N ASP A 641 -16.86 -15.43 15.82
CA ASP A 641 -15.98 -15.25 16.99
C ASP A 641 -16.34 -13.93 17.69
N VAL A 642 -17.47 -13.97 18.40
CA VAL A 642 -18.05 -12.79 19.07
C VAL A 642 -17.27 -12.38 20.32
N ASN A 643 -16.43 -13.28 20.83
CA ASN A 643 -15.61 -13.06 22.02
C ASN A 643 -14.18 -12.57 21.70
N SER A 644 -13.78 -12.63 20.41
CA SER A 644 -12.51 -12.17 19.87
C SER A 644 -11.27 -12.90 20.42
N ASP A 645 -11.38 -14.20 20.71
CA ASP A 645 -10.25 -15.03 21.13
C ASP A 645 -9.56 -15.78 19.98
N GLY A 646 -10.05 -15.61 18.75
CA GLY A 646 -9.50 -16.17 17.53
C GLY A 646 -10.03 -17.57 17.17
N VAL A 647 -11.00 -18.11 17.91
CA VAL A 647 -11.60 -19.44 17.66
C VAL A 647 -13.11 -19.40 17.85
N VAL A 648 -13.88 -19.86 16.85
CA VAL A 648 -15.33 -20.03 17.01
C VAL A 648 -15.63 -21.33 17.77
N ASP A 649 -16.02 -21.23 19.04
CA ASP A 649 -16.32 -22.37 19.89
C ASP A 649 -17.57 -22.20 20.80
N LEU A 650 -17.73 -23.07 21.81
CA LEU A 650 -18.89 -23.01 22.72
C LEU A 650 -18.91 -21.73 23.58
N GLN A 651 -17.78 -21.05 23.75
CA GLN A 651 -17.63 -19.81 24.48
C GLN A 651 -18.33 -18.65 23.75
N ASP A 652 -18.36 -18.66 22.42
CA ASP A 652 -19.10 -17.70 21.59
C ASP A 652 -20.61 -17.86 21.74
N LEU A 653 -21.10 -19.11 21.78
CA LEU A 653 -22.51 -19.38 22.08
C LEU A 653 -22.91 -18.87 23.48
N ILE A 654 -22.03 -19.03 24.46
CA ILE A 654 -22.25 -18.52 25.82
C ILE A 654 -22.25 -16.99 25.81
N TYR A 655 -21.34 -16.37 25.07
CA TYR A 655 -21.24 -14.92 24.96
C TYR A 655 -22.53 -14.32 24.43
N ILE A 656 -23.08 -14.83 23.32
CA ILE A 656 -24.39 -14.40 22.80
C ILE A 656 -25.50 -14.61 23.83
N ALA A 657 -25.55 -15.78 24.45
CA ALA A 657 -26.59 -16.13 25.41
C ALA A 657 -26.63 -15.21 26.65
N ILE A 658 -25.50 -14.65 27.06
CA ILE A 658 -25.40 -13.67 28.16
C ILE A 658 -26.01 -12.32 27.74
N GLN A 659 -25.97 -11.99 26.45
CA GLN A 659 -26.36 -10.69 25.91
C GLN A 659 -27.79 -10.67 25.37
N PHE A 660 -28.54 -11.78 25.44
CA PHE A 660 -29.93 -11.87 24.99
C PHE A 660 -30.81 -10.72 25.51
N GLY A 661 -31.50 -10.05 24.58
CA GLY A 661 -32.40 -8.94 24.85
C GLY A 661 -31.70 -7.58 24.99
N LYS A 662 -30.38 -7.49 24.81
CA LYS A 662 -29.69 -6.20 24.66
C LYS A 662 -29.91 -5.62 23.26
N THR A 663 -29.98 -4.30 23.19
CA THR A 663 -30.25 -3.54 21.97
C THR A 663 -29.15 -2.49 21.74
N GLY A 664 -28.90 -2.13 20.48
CA GLY A 664 -27.91 -1.11 20.09
C GLY A 664 -27.17 -1.47 18.81
N THR A 665 -26.80 -0.46 18.00
CA THR A 665 -26.24 -0.61 16.65
C THR A 665 -24.76 -1.07 16.60
N GLU A 666 -24.12 -1.23 17.76
CA GLU A 666 -22.70 -1.63 17.90
C GLU A 666 -22.52 -2.75 18.93
N ASN A 667 -23.40 -3.76 18.91
CA ASN A 667 -23.26 -4.92 19.79
C ASN A 667 -22.61 -6.08 19.04
N SER A 668 -21.42 -6.51 19.46
CA SER A 668 -20.70 -7.62 18.81
C SER A 668 -21.42 -8.97 18.88
N ALA A 669 -22.45 -9.11 19.72
CA ALA A 669 -23.29 -10.30 19.80
C ALA A 669 -24.52 -10.26 18.86
N ASP A 670 -24.80 -9.13 18.20
CA ASP A 670 -25.81 -8.97 17.15
C ASP A 670 -25.14 -9.23 15.80
N ILE A 671 -25.22 -10.47 15.31
CA ILE A 671 -24.51 -10.92 14.10
C ILE A 671 -25.31 -10.61 12.84
N ASN A 672 -26.64 -10.66 12.94
CA ASN A 672 -27.54 -10.37 11.82
C ASN A 672 -27.82 -8.86 11.65
N ASN A 673 -27.34 -8.01 12.57
CA ASN A 673 -27.53 -6.56 12.61
C ASN A 673 -29.01 -6.14 12.62
N ASP A 674 -29.88 -6.93 13.25
CA ASP A 674 -31.30 -6.61 13.39
C ASP A 674 -31.59 -5.62 14.55
N GLY A 675 -30.55 -5.28 15.32
CA GLY A 675 -30.58 -4.33 16.43
C GLY A 675 -30.92 -4.99 17.78
N VAL A 676 -31.12 -6.30 17.84
CA VAL A 676 -31.52 -7.05 19.04
C VAL A 676 -30.80 -8.40 19.12
N VAL A 677 -29.98 -8.59 20.15
CA VAL A 677 -29.33 -9.91 20.36
C VAL A 677 -30.38 -10.96 20.76
N ASN A 678 -30.59 -11.94 19.89
CA ASN A 678 -31.66 -12.92 20.03
C ASN A 678 -31.27 -14.33 19.52
N ILE A 679 -32.28 -15.21 19.40
CA ILE A 679 -32.07 -16.61 19.04
C ILE A 679 -31.53 -16.77 17.60
N GLU A 680 -31.78 -15.80 16.72
CA GLU A 680 -31.28 -15.80 15.35
C GLU A 680 -29.76 -15.61 15.29
N ASP A 681 -29.19 -14.74 16.13
CA ASP A 681 -27.73 -14.56 16.25
C ASP A 681 -27.04 -15.82 16.76
N LEU A 682 -27.63 -16.44 17.78
CA LEU A 682 -27.13 -17.68 18.36
C LEU A 682 -27.08 -18.81 17.30
N LEU A 683 -28.06 -18.86 16.40
CA LEU A 683 -28.09 -19.83 15.30
C LEU A 683 -27.00 -19.59 14.27
N LEU A 684 -26.57 -18.34 14.05
CA LEU A 684 -25.48 -18.03 13.13
C LEU A 684 -24.13 -18.51 13.67
N VAL A 685 -23.83 -18.27 14.95
CA VAL A 685 -22.64 -18.84 15.61
C VAL A 685 -22.68 -20.36 15.61
N ALA A 686 -23.83 -20.95 15.98
CA ALA A 686 -23.98 -22.40 16.00
C ALA A 686 -23.72 -23.02 14.62
N ALA A 687 -24.08 -22.34 13.53
CA ALA A 687 -23.85 -22.82 12.17
C ALA A 687 -22.36 -22.78 11.74
N ALA A 688 -21.56 -21.94 12.39
CA ALA A 688 -20.14 -21.73 12.11
C ALA A 688 -19.20 -22.65 12.92
N LEU A 689 -19.71 -23.37 13.92
CA LEU A 689 -18.92 -24.35 14.68
C LEU A 689 -18.41 -25.49 13.77
N GLU A 690 -17.11 -25.53 13.50
CA GLU A 690 -16.46 -26.61 12.78
C GLU A 690 -16.22 -27.82 13.70
N GLY A 691 -16.90 -28.94 13.43
CA GLY A 691 -16.60 -30.23 14.06
C GLY A 691 -16.92 -30.30 15.56
N VAL A 692 -18.19 -30.54 15.89
CA VAL A 692 -18.68 -30.80 17.27
C VAL A 692 -17.98 -32.00 17.96
N ASN A 693 -17.19 -32.78 17.22
CA ASN A 693 -16.51 -33.98 17.70
C ASN A 693 -15.26 -33.73 18.58
N ASN A 694 -14.76 -32.49 18.70
CA ASN A 694 -13.49 -32.20 19.40
C ASN A 694 -13.61 -31.37 20.69
N ALA A 695 -14.81 -31.05 21.19
CA ALA A 695 -14.95 -30.28 22.43
C ALA A 695 -14.66 -31.16 23.70
N PRO A 696 -13.85 -30.69 24.67
CA PRO A 696 -13.61 -31.44 25.90
C PRO A 696 -14.87 -31.53 26.77
N ARG A 697 -15.33 -32.76 27.06
CA ARG A 697 -16.39 -33.07 28.07
C ARG A 697 -16.16 -32.45 29.46
N LYS A 698 -14.98 -31.89 29.73
CA LYS A 698 -14.55 -31.32 31.02
C LYS A 698 -15.06 -29.91 31.31
N PHE A 699 -15.60 -29.18 30.32
CA PHE A 699 -15.93 -27.75 30.46
C PHE A 699 -17.36 -27.44 30.91
N VAL A 700 -18.26 -28.42 30.96
CA VAL A 700 -19.63 -28.19 31.46
C VAL A 700 -19.65 -28.34 32.98
N ASP A 701 -19.20 -27.29 33.67
CA ASP A 701 -19.41 -27.16 35.09
C ASP A 701 -20.92 -27.01 35.36
N SER A 702 -21.41 -27.60 36.44
CA SER A 702 -22.84 -27.70 36.78
C SER A 702 -23.56 -26.34 36.98
N ASN A 703 -22.80 -25.25 36.99
CA ASN A 703 -23.27 -23.86 37.10
C ASN A 703 -23.13 -23.03 35.80
N SER A 704 -22.70 -23.61 34.67
CA SER A 704 -22.57 -22.87 33.41
C SER A 704 -23.93 -22.56 32.78
N ILE A 705 -24.01 -21.44 32.04
CA ILE A 705 -25.20 -21.04 31.25
C ILE A 705 -25.56 -22.10 30.19
N LEU A 706 -24.59 -22.92 29.79
CA LEU A 706 -24.73 -23.94 28.76
C LEU A 706 -25.02 -25.31 29.39
N ASN A 707 -26.30 -25.60 29.61
CA ASN A 707 -26.78 -26.88 30.13
C ASN A 707 -27.86 -27.48 29.22
N PRO A 708 -28.14 -28.81 29.29
CA PRO A 708 -29.10 -29.47 28.41
C PRO A 708 -30.49 -28.85 28.43
N THR A 709 -30.95 -28.34 29.57
CA THR A 709 -32.27 -27.69 29.69
C THR A 709 -32.31 -26.38 28.91
N LYS A 710 -31.28 -25.55 29.01
CA LYS A 710 -31.19 -24.26 28.32
C LYS A 710 -30.97 -24.43 26.82
N LEU A 711 -30.14 -25.39 26.41
CA LEU A 711 -29.99 -25.78 25.01
C LEU A 711 -31.32 -26.30 24.42
N GLN A 712 -32.08 -27.10 25.18
CA GLN A 712 -33.39 -27.57 24.73
C GLN A 712 -34.38 -26.41 24.59
N GLN A 713 -34.34 -25.41 25.47
CA GLN A 713 -35.16 -24.19 25.35
C GLN A 713 -34.80 -23.40 24.09
N TRP A 714 -33.51 -23.19 23.83
CA TRP A 714 -33.05 -22.54 22.60
C TRP A 714 -33.49 -23.32 21.37
N LEU A 715 -33.30 -24.63 21.35
CA LEU A 715 -33.75 -25.49 20.25
C LEU A 715 -35.27 -25.36 20.00
N THR A 716 -36.08 -25.38 21.05
CA THR A 716 -37.53 -25.18 20.92
C THR A 716 -37.87 -23.80 20.38
N GLN A 717 -37.19 -22.74 20.81
CA GLN A 717 -37.37 -21.39 20.26
C GLN A 717 -36.95 -21.31 18.79
N SER A 718 -35.79 -21.86 18.45
CA SER A 718 -35.27 -21.94 17.09
C SER A 718 -36.21 -22.70 16.16
N GLN A 719 -36.82 -23.79 16.62
CA GLN A 719 -37.79 -24.57 15.83
C GLN A 719 -39.07 -23.77 15.53
N MET A 720 -39.47 -22.85 16.41
CA MET A 720 -40.67 -22.00 16.24
C MET A 720 -40.47 -20.81 15.30
N LEU A 721 -39.24 -20.50 14.87
CA LEU A 721 -38.97 -19.38 13.96
C LEU A 721 -39.64 -19.56 12.59
N PRO A 722 -40.36 -18.56 12.06
CA PRO A 722 -40.88 -18.59 10.69
C PRO A 722 -39.75 -18.38 9.67
N ASN A 723 -39.83 -19.03 8.48
CA ASN A 723 -38.93 -18.80 7.33
C ASN A 723 -37.41 -18.86 7.60
N LYS A 724 -36.92 -20.02 8.08
CA LYS A 724 -35.50 -20.23 8.44
C LYS A 724 -34.57 -20.28 7.23
N THR A 725 -33.43 -19.59 7.31
CA THR A 725 -32.35 -19.64 6.30
C THR A 725 -31.59 -20.97 6.35
N SER A 726 -30.83 -21.29 5.29
CA SER A 726 -29.99 -22.51 5.25
C SER A 726 -28.94 -22.53 6.37
N LYS A 727 -28.34 -21.37 6.71
CA LYS A 727 -27.42 -21.23 7.85
C LYS A 727 -28.13 -21.50 9.18
N GLN A 728 -29.30 -20.93 9.41
CA GLN A 728 -30.07 -21.17 10.63
C GLN A 728 -30.50 -22.64 10.77
N GLN A 729 -30.84 -23.32 9.66
CA GLN A 729 -31.12 -24.77 9.67
C GLN A 729 -29.88 -25.60 10.05
N LYS A 730 -28.70 -25.22 9.55
CA LYS A 730 -27.42 -25.83 9.96
C LYS A 730 -27.15 -25.60 11.45
N GLY A 731 -27.39 -24.38 11.95
CA GLY A 731 -27.26 -24.05 13.37
C GLY A 731 -28.18 -24.89 14.27
N ILE A 732 -29.43 -25.12 13.85
CA ILE A 732 -30.36 -26.02 14.55
C ILE A 732 -29.80 -27.44 14.64
N ALA A 733 -29.28 -27.99 13.53
CA ALA A 733 -28.70 -29.33 13.51
C ALA A 733 -27.45 -29.44 14.42
N VAL A 734 -26.66 -28.37 14.52
CA VAL A 734 -25.51 -28.30 15.43
C VAL A 734 -25.98 -28.26 16.88
N LEU A 735 -26.99 -27.46 17.23
CA LEU A 735 -27.58 -27.44 18.57
C LEU A 735 -28.14 -28.81 18.98
N GLU A 736 -28.83 -29.50 18.06
CA GLU A 736 -29.29 -30.88 18.26
C GLU A 736 -28.12 -31.84 18.54
N SER A 737 -27.02 -31.69 17.80
CA SER A 737 -25.79 -32.49 17.99
C SER A 737 -25.12 -32.22 19.33
N ILE A 738 -25.06 -30.96 19.78
CA ILE A 738 -24.52 -30.57 21.09
C ILE A 738 -25.38 -31.16 22.22
N ILE A 739 -26.71 -31.12 22.10
CA ILE A 739 -27.63 -31.74 23.07
C ILE A 739 -27.38 -33.26 23.16
N LEU A 740 -27.19 -33.93 22.02
CA LEU A 740 -26.86 -35.36 21.97
C LEU A 740 -25.49 -35.68 22.58
N MET A 741 -24.50 -34.81 22.38
CA MET A 741 -23.15 -34.97 22.96
C MET A 741 -23.16 -34.85 24.49
N LEU A 742 -24.02 -33.97 25.02
CA LEU A 742 -24.22 -33.75 26.46
C LEU A 742 -25.22 -34.73 27.10
N ALA A 743 -25.94 -35.51 26.29
CA ALA A 743 -26.86 -36.51 26.79
C ALA A 743 -26.11 -37.70 27.43
N PRO A 744 -26.64 -38.29 28.52
CA PRO A 744 -26.08 -39.49 29.10
C PRO A 744 -26.09 -40.64 28.09
N GLU A 745 -24.99 -41.40 27.97
CA GLU A 745 -24.87 -42.48 26.97
C GLU A 745 -25.91 -43.60 27.14
N ASN A 746 -26.45 -43.76 28.36
CA ASN A 746 -27.42 -44.79 28.73
C ASN A 746 -28.49 -44.25 29.69
N THR A 747 -29.73 -44.71 29.52
CA THR A 747 -30.78 -44.55 30.54
C THR A 747 -30.44 -45.44 31.72
N MET A 748 -30.41 -44.89 32.94
CA MET A 748 -30.01 -45.63 34.12
C MET A 748 -30.70 -45.13 35.38
N LEU A 749 -31.09 -46.06 36.26
CA LEU A 749 -31.48 -45.75 37.63
C LEU A 749 -30.20 -45.63 38.47
N LEU A 750 -29.92 -44.42 38.96
CA LEU A 750 -28.67 -44.11 39.65
C LEU A 750 -28.69 -44.63 41.10
N PRO A 751 -27.52 -44.84 41.73
CA PRO A 751 -27.45 -45.12 43.14
C PRO A 751 -28.07 -43.96 43.92
N ASN A 752 -29.04 -44.28 44.78
CA ASN A 752 -29.51 -43.32 45.75
C ASN A 752 -28.41 -43.12 46.81
N TYR A 753 -28.15 -41.87 47.23
CA TYR A 753 -27.32 -41.63 48.40
C TYR A 753 -28.11 -42.09 49.63
N PRO A 754 -27.59 -43.01 50.45
CA PRO A 754 -28.35 -43.52 51.57
C PRO A 754 -28.58 -42.37 52.55
N ASN A 755 -29.84 -41.95 52.71
CA ASN A 755 -30.28 -41.36 53.96
C ASN A 755 -31.04 -42.44 54.73
N PRO A 756 -30.34 -43.35 55.41
CA PRO A 756 -30.97 -44.51 56.04
C PRO A 756 -31.86 -44.12 57.23
N ALA A 757 -31.91 -42.85 57.63
CA ALA A 757 -32.59 -42.35 58.82
C ALA A 757 -33.83 -41.48 58.53
N ASN A 758 -34.23 -41.28 57.27
CA ASN A 758 -35.44 -40.55 56.93
C ASN A 758 -36.26 -41.33 55.88
N PRO A 759 -37.58 -41.56 56.09
CA PRO A 759 -38.44 -42.20 55.09
C PRO A 759 -38.60 -41.36 53.81
N GLU A 760 -38.30 -40.05 53.83
CA GLU A 760 -38.28 -39.22 52.62
C GLU A 760 -36.98 -39.37 51.84
N THR A 761 -37.07 -39.62 50.53
CA THR A 761 -35.90 -39.86 49.68
C THR A 761 -36.05 -39.32 48.27
N TRP A 762 -34.91 -38.93 47.70
CA TRP A 762 -34.77 -38.57 46.29
C TRP A 762 -34.27 -39.80 45.52
N ILE A 763 -34.88 -40.10 44.39
CA ILE A 763 -34.58 -41.27 43.56
C ILE A 763 -33.90 -40.74 42.29
N PRO A 764 -32.56 -40.78 42.24
CA PRO A 764 -31.83 -40.24 41.11
C PRO A 764 -31.88 -41.19 39.92
N TYR A 765 -31.99 -40.64 38.72
CA TYR A 765 -31.96 -41.38 37.47
C TYR A 765 -31.36 -40.54 36.35
N GLN A 766 -31.03 -41.14 35.22
CA GLN A 766 -30.62 -40.44 34.02
C GLN A 766 -31.33 -41.04 32.80
N LEU A 767 -31.61 -40.21 31.80
CA LEU A 767 -32.29 -40.60 30.57
C LEU A 767 -31.39 -40.34 29.38
N LYS A 768 -31.19 -41.35 28.52
CA LYS A 768 -30.48 -41.19 27.23
C LYS A 768 -31.31 -40.39 26.22
N ILE A 769 -32.62 -40.62 26.21
CA ILE A 769 -33.58 -39.97 25.31
C ILE A 769 -34.80 -39.46 26.11
N PRO A 770 -35.49 -38.40 25.65
CA PRO A 770 -36.72 -37.95 26.29
C PRO A 770 -37.73 -39.08 26.42
N SER A 771 -38.25 -39.30 27.62
CA SER A 771 -39.15 -40.44 27.89
C SER A 771 -40.03 -40.21 29.12
N ASN A 772 -41.20 -40.86 29.14
CA ASN A 772 -42.12 -40.82 30.29
C ASN A 772 -41.54 -41.64 31.44
N VAL A 773 -41.37 -41.00 32.60
CA VAL A 773 -40.79 -41.62 33.79
C VAL A 773 -41.86 -41.95 34.82
N THR A 774 -41.84 -43.20 35.29
CA THR A 774 -42.67 -43.65 36.41
C THR A 774 -41.81 -44.42 37.41
N ILE A 775 -41.97 -44.13 38.70
CA ILE A 775 -41.37 -44.90 39.79
C ILE A 775 -42.46 -45.71 40.48
N ARG A 776 -42.26 -47.02 40.64
CA ARG A 776 -43.11 -47.89 41.46
C ARG A 776 -42.33 -48.40 42.65
N ILE A 777 -42.93 -48.35 43.84
CA ILE A 777 -42.28 -48.72 45.09
C ILE A 777 -43.00 -49.95 45.65
N TYR A 778 -42.25 -50.93 46.12
CA TYR A 778 -42.71 -52.24 46.57
C TYR A 778 -42.14 -52.60 47.95
N THR A 779 -42.87 -53.40 48.71
CA THR A 779 -42.38 -54.04 49.95
C THR A 779 -41.36 -55.14 49.63
N ALA A 780 -40.66 -55.64 50.66
CA ALA A 780 -39.74 -56.78 50.51
C ALA A 780 -40.40 -58.05 49.95
N ASN A 781 -41.71 -58.20 50.12
CA ASN A 781 -42.49 -59.34 49.63
C ASN A 781 -43.12 -59.10 48.24
N GLY A 782 -42.86 -57.94 47.62
CA GLY A 782 -43.32 -57.61 46.26
C GLY A 782 -44.68 -56.91 46.18
N GLU A 783 -45.29 -56.53 47.30
CA GLU A 783 -46.55 -55.77 47.29
C GLU A 783 -46.30 -54.30 46.91
N LEU A 784 -47.13 -53.73 46.03
CA LEU A 784 -47.01 -52.34 45.61
C LEU A 784 -47.40 -51.39 46.77
N VAL A 785 -46.58 -50.37 46.98
CA VAL A 785 -46.70 -49.38 48.06
C VAL A 785 -47.14 -48.02 47.54
N ARG A 786 -46.53 -47.56 46.43
CA ARG A 786 -46.80 -46.26 45.82
C ARG A 786 -46.33 -46.23 44.37
N ILE A 787 -47.06 -45.48 43.54
CA ILE A 787 -46.65 -45.10 42.18
C ILE A 787 -46.41 -43.58 42.17
N ILE A 788 -45.28 -43.15 41.60
CA ILE A 788 -44.94 -41.74 41.38
C ILE A 788 -44.82 -41.55 39.87
N GLU A 789 -45.78 -40.82 39.31
CA GLU A 789 -45.78 -40.44 37.90
C GLU A 789 -45.03 -39.13 37.73
N VAL A 790 -43.81 -39.19 37.21
CA VAL A 790 -42.95 -38.02 36.99
C VAL A 790 -43.25 -37.36 35.63
N GLY A 791 -43.89 -38.10 34.72
CA GLY A 791 -44.29 -37.60 33.40
C GLY A 791 -43.15 -37.58 32.38
N LEU A 792 -43.35 -36.84 31.28
CA LEU A 792 -42.39 -36.74 30.19
C LEU A 792 -41.19 -35.92 30.64
N GLN A 793 -40.00 -36.53 30.62
CA GLN A 793 -38.76 -35.90 31.03
C GLN A 793 -37.76 -35.89 29.86
N PRO A 794 -37.04 -34.78 29.61
CA PRO A 794 -36.00 -34.71 28.57
C PRO A 794 -34.79 -35.61 28.88
N ALA A 795 -33.93 -35.86 27.89
CA ALA A 795 -32.65 -36.53 28.13
C ALA A 795 -31.79 -35.74 29.12
N GLY A 796 -31.07 -36.42 30.02
CA GLY A 796 -30.23 -35.77 31.03
C GLY A 796 -30.12 -36.53 32.35
N ILE A 797 -29.32 -35.99 33.28
CA ILE A 797 -29.05 -36.57 34.60
C ILE A 797 -29.90 -35.88 35.68
N TYR A 798 -30.72 -36.64 36.40
CA TYR A 798 -31.65 -36.18 37.44
C TYR A 798 -31.16 -36.65 38.81
N HIS A 799 -30.18 -35.94 39.39
CA HIS A 799 -29.52 -36.37 40.63
C HIS A 799 -29.67 -35.40 41.82
N SER A 800 -30.16 -34.18 41.59
CA SER A 800 -30.36 -33.15 42.62
C SER A 800 -31.76 -33.20 43.22
N ARG A 801 -31.96 -32.59 44.41
CA ARG A 801 -33.28 -32.47 45.05
C ARG A 801 -34.33 -31.76 44.19
N SER A 802 -33.92 -30.84 43.33
CA SER A 802 -34.84 -30.11 42.44
C SER A 802 -35.28 -30.91 41.21
N ARG A 803 -34.64 -32.07 40.95
CA ARG A 803 -34.81 -32.80 39.67
C ARG A 803 -35.06 -34.29 39.81
N ALA A 804 -34.53 -34.94 40.84
CA ALA A 804 -34.77 -36.36 41.07
C ALA A 804 -36.23 -36.63 41.43
N ALA A 805 -36.71 -37.85 41.20
CA ALA A 805 -38.05 -38.23 41.63
C ALA A 805 -38.11 -38.24 43.17
N TYR A 806 -39.15 -37.66 43.75
CA TYR A 806 -39.29 -37.54 45.19
C TYR A 806 -40.27 -38.57 45.73
N TRP A 807 -39.88 -39.23 46.82
CA TRP A 807 -40.81 -40.00 47.64
C TRP A 807 -40.80 -39.45 49.07
N ASP A 808 -41.99 -39.11 49.55
CA ASP A 808 -42.27 -38.61 50.89
C ASP A 808 -42.34 -39.72 51.97
N GLY A 809 -42.05 -40.97 51.61
CA GLY A 809 -42.08 -42.10 52.54
C GLY A 809 -43.48 -42.55 52.95
N LYS A 810 -44.50 -42.22 52.16
CA LYS A 810 -45.89 -42.61 52.40
C LYS A 810 -46.40 -43.61 51.37
N ASN A 811 -47.38 -44.44 51.74
CA ASN A 811 -48.10 -45.31 50.80
C ASN A 811 -49.10 -44.51 49.94
N GLU A 812 -49.84 -45.18 49.07
CA GLU A 812 -50.89 -44.60 48.23
C GLU A 812 -52.02 -43.92 49.02
N TYR A 813 -52.27 -44.33 50.27
CA TYR A 813 -53.25 -43.72 51.17
C TYR A 813 -52.68 -42.56 52.03
N GLY A 814 -51.41 -42.21 51.85
CA GLY A 814 -50.76 -41.11 52.58
C GLY A 814 -50.22 -41.48 53.98
N GLU A 815 -50.21 -42.76 54.33
CA GLU A 815 -49.72 -43.27 55.61
C GLU A 815 -48.22 -43.54 55.56
N ARG A 816 -47.49 -43.25 56.64
CA ARG A 816 -46.03 -43.45 56.69
C ARG A 816 -45.68 -44.94 56.69
N VAL A 817 -44.74 -45.34 55.82
CA VAL A 817 -44.27 -46.72 55.75
C VAL A 817 -43.44 -47.13 56.97
N ALA A 818 -43.35 -48.43 57.24
CA ALA A 818 -42.55 -48.98 58.33
C ALA A 818 -41.06 -49.00 58.00
N SER A 819 -40.20 -49.21 59.01
CA SER A 819 -38.78 -49.48 58.76
C SER A 819 -38.65 -50.86 58.11
N GLY A 820 -37.85 -50.97 57.06
CA GLY A 820 -37.71 -52.21 56.31
C GLY A 820 -36.99 -52.04 54.99
N ASN A 821 -36.84 -53.15 54.28
CA ASN A 821 -36.35 -53.16 52.91
C ASN A 821 -37.53 -52.90 51.96
N TYR A 822 -37.37 -51.90 51.10
CA TYR A 822 -38.26 -51.58 50.01
C TYR A 822 -37.51 -51.73 48.69
N PHE A 823 -38.25 -51.92 47.61
CA PHE A 823 -37.69 -51.93 46.27
C PHE A 823 -38.38 -50.86 45.45
N TYR A 824 -37.64 -50.11 44.65
CA TYR A 824 -38.23 -49.14 43.74
C TYR A 824 -37.77 -49.43 42.32
N THR A 825 -38.72 -49.36 41.41
CA THR A 825 -38.56 -49.66 39.99
C THR A 825 -38.82 -48.42 39.18
N LEU A 826 -37.82 -47.98 38.42
CA LEU A 826 -37.97 -46.93 37.40
C LEU A 826 -38.34 -47.61 36.09
N SER A 827 -39.45 -47.16 35.48
CA SER A 827 -39.82 -47.48 34.11
C SER A 827 -39.76 -46.22 33.25
N SER A 828 -39.01 -46.27 32.14
CA SER A 828 -38.96 -45.21 31.13
C SER A 828 -38.85 -45.79 29.73
N GLY A 829 -39.93 -45.72 28.95
CA GLY A 829 -40.03 -46.44 27.67
C GLY A 829 -39.84 -47.96 27.86
N GLN A 830 -38.88 -48.56 27.17
CA GLN A 830 -38.51 -49.98 27.34
C GLN A 830 -37.53 -50.22 28.50
N PHE A 831 -36.97 -49.18 29.11
CA PHE A 831 -36.03 -49.33 30.21
C PHE A 831 -36.76 -49.58 31.52
N ILE A 832 -36.41 -50.67 32.21
CA ILE A 832 -36.89 -51.00 33.56
C ILE A 832 -35.70 -51.37 34.42
N ALA A 833 -35.55 -50.72 35.56
CA ALA A 833 -34.54 -51.07 36.55
C ALA A 833 -35.09 -50.99 37.96
N THR A 834 -34.74 -51.97 38.79
CA THR A 834 -35.16 -52.06 40.20
C THR A 834 -33.96 -51.93 41.10
N ARG A 835 -34.09 -51.16 42.18
CA ARG A 835 -33.07 -51.03 43.23
C ARG A 835 -33.69 -51.24 44.61
N LYS A 836 -32.86 -51.73 45.53
CA LYS A 836 -33.19 -51.87 46.94
C LYS A 836 -33.00 -50.54 47.67
N LEU A 837 -33.94 -50.21 48.54
CA LEU A 837 -33.91 -49.08 49.46
C LEU A 837 -34.10 -49.62 50.88
N LEU A 838 -33.30 -49.13 51.83
CA LEU A 838 -33.48 -49.45 53.24
C LEU A 838 -34.02 -48.21 53.94
N ILE A 839 -35.19 -48.34 54.56
CA ILE A 839 -35.75 -47.31 55.44
C ILE A 839 -35.52 -47.76 56.88
N ARG A 840 -34.76 -46.99 57.67
CA ARG A 840 -34.76 -47.11 59.13
C ARG A 840 -35.45 -45.86 59.69
N LYS A 841 -36.39 -46.09 60.60
CA LYS A 841 -36.97 -45.00 61.40
C LYS A 841 -36.04 -44.71 62.57
#